data_AF-A0A2K8PC92-F1
#
_entry.id   AF-A0A2K8PC92-F1
#
_cell.length_a   1.000
_cell.length_b   1.000
_cell.length_c   1.000
_cell.angle_alpha   90.00
_cell.angle_beta   90.00
_cell.angle_gamma   90.00
#
_symmetry.space_group_name_H-M   'P 1'
#
loop_
_entity.id
_entity.type
_entity.pdbx_description
1 polymer ?
#
loop_
_entity_poly.entity_id
_entity_poly.type
_entity_poly.pdbx_seq_one_letter_code
_entity_poly.pdbx_strand_id
1 'polypeptide(L)'
;MSARNWTLGLAIGAVLAAGAPTALAAAPDAGPPAAARTVRAPLPGGLGPCVPGDCPRPFPPIGSDGSIKGRDDAVNIFAGGQFRVRGRASEAEGRLVVLGSFDQDKLAGADSRYNVGIVGAGSLVPPSDGADFLTTGANVTVATGETLIADRGVVRYGGTLSGTVTGTRTADPNARAPYAGLRDRLSAASQCYAKVDGSPRPATGTVVNSGFETVFTGDNRSPLQVFNVDANLVGNQGAQQGIRFAQIPPGATVLVNVLGAGTRTLNTYSGGIADTDPLNAYRERLLWNFPDAATVNLIGTGQFQGSFLIGNQASETLVTLPGINGRFFTTGSVTHGSETIGGGGQEFHAYPFTGDLPDCGSTPAPTGTVAVAKVDDEGRPLAGARFELWHETNGVPGLQTEGADPDTRVSDCTTPATGRCERTGTAPGTYHWRETAAPPGHDLPANPVFTLTLTPENAAAGVEVRAVNTRTRTPGAKVVLRKTDRDTGAGLPGARFELWRETNDRTGLQTTGDDADERLDGVCVTDAQGTCTVELPVDETYYWRETGFPAGYERPADPVTPFDLTREDLVRGIVVTVPNRKENEERPGSLHLVKKDAKTKRPLHGAVFELWKETNRTDGLQTRGINADQKVKDGCATDRNGVCDFDGLSEGLYYLVETDVPEGYVLPGDRVTGPVRVTATAPGNHVVVTLQNKRDQHGKDPGKEHGKHDGKEHDKRPGA
;
A
#
# COMPACT_ATOMS: atom_id res chain seq x y z
N MET A 1 68.48 -43.54 43.33
CA MET A 1 67.37 -44.48 43.08
C MET A 1 67.02 -44.32 41.61
N SER A 2 67.68 -45.07 40.71
CA SER A 2 67.22 -46.35 40.11
C SER A 2 65.94 -46.15 39.27
N ALA A 3 65.83 -46.42 37.96
CA ALA A 3 66.57 -47.27 37.01
C ALA A 3 66.28 -46.75 35.55
N ARG A 4 67.27 -46.64 34.64
CA ARG A 4 67.63 -47.58 33.53
C ARG A 4 66.49 -47.94 32.56
N ASN A 5 66.67 -48.20 31.26
CA ASN A 5 67.66 -47.90 30.20
C ASN A 5 67.13 -48.65 28.94
N TRP A 6 67.18 -48.01 27.76
CA TRP A 6 67.60 -48.54 26.43
C TRP A 6 66.81 -49.66 25.72
N THR A 7 66.51 -49.47 24.43
CA THR A 7 67.25 -50.11 23.32
C THR A 7 66.90 -49.55 21.93
N LEU A 8 67.92 -49.54 21.07
CA LEU A 8 67.96 -49.11 19.67
C LEU A 8 67.80 -50.36 18.77
N GLY A 9 67.16 -50.23 17.60
CA GLY A 9 67.08 -51.31 16.60
C GLY A 9 66.85 -50.78 15.19
N LEU A 10 67.75 -51.15 14.28
CA LEU A 10 67.92 -50.69 12.89
C LEU A 10 67.00 -51.40 11.86
N ALA A 11 66.81 -50.70 10.73
CA ALA A 11 66.90 -51.15 9.32
C ALA A 11 65.72 -51.85 8.57
N ILE A 12 65.35 -51.16 7.46
CA ILE A 12 65.20 -51.60 6.06
C ILE A 12 64.11 -52.63 5.68
N GLY A 13 63.23 -52.22 4.75
CA GLY A 13 62.99 -52.99 3.52
C GLY A 13 61.56 -53.41 3.16
N ALA A 14 61.04 -52.81 2.07
CA ALA A 14 60.15 -53.39 1.04
C ALA A 14 58.71 -53.80 1.45
N VAL A 15 57.69 -54.00 0.61
CA VAL A 15 57.25 -53.67 -0.77
C VAL A 15 55.79 -54.20 -0.83
N LEU A 16 54.90 -53.49 -1.55
CA LEU A 16 53.62 -53.92 -2.18
C LEU A 16 52.62 -54.82 -1.43
N ALA A 17 51.34 -54.39 -1.38
CA ALA A 17 50.24 -55.14 -2.00
C ALA A 17 48.95 -54.30 -2.07
N ALA A 18 48.37 -54.25 -3.27
CA ALA A 18 47.11 -53.63 -3.60
C ALA A 18 45.90 -54.49 -3.13
N GLY A 19 44.79 -53.81 -2.86
CA GLY A 19 43.48 -54.42 -2.66
C GLY A 19 42.39 -53.36 -2.59
N ALA A 20 41.72 -53.10 -3.71
CA ALA A 20 40.42 -52.41 -3.80
C ALA A 20 39.32 -53.28 -3.13
N PRO A 21 38.10 -52.81 -2.78
CA PRO A 21 37.22 -51.95 -3.59
C PRO A 21 36.46 -50.86 -2.78
N THR A 22 35.93 -49.80 -3.36
CA THR A 22 34.60 -49.79 -4.01
C THR A 22 34.37 -48.38 -4.57
N ALA A 23 33.83 -48.32 -5.78
CA ALA A 23 33.47 -47.09 -6.45
C ALA A 23 32.22 -46.47 -5.81
N LEU A 24 32.32 -45.19 -5.41
CA LEU A 24 31.18 -44.29 -5.33
C LEU A 24 31.46 -43.09 -6.24
N ALA A 25 30.44 -42.73 -6.99
CA ALA A 25 30.47 -41.87 -8.16
C ALA A 25 31.11 -40.48 -7.93
N ALA A 26 31.76 -39.98 -8.99
CA ALA A 26 32.38 -38.67 -9.08
C ALA A 26 31.36 -37.54 -8.83
N ALA A 27 31.70 -36.66 -7.89
CA ALA A 27 31.20 -35.29 -7.86
C ALA A 27 32.17 -34.39 -8.65
N PRO A 28 31.68 -33.37 -9.38
CA PRO A 28 32.51 -32.53 -10.22
C PRO A 28 33.43 -31.63 -9.38
N ASP A 29 34.59 -31.33 -9.95
CA ASP A 29 35.66 -30.47 -9.43
C ASP A 29 35.20 -29.38 -8.46
N ALA A 30 35.68 -29.45 -7.22
CA ALA A 30 35.75 -28.28 -6.36
C ALA A 30 36.76 -27.31 -6.97
N GLY A 31 36.25 -26.27 -7.62
CA GLY A 31 37.06 -25.14 -8.07
C GLY A 31 37.88 -24.53 -6.92
N PRO A 32 38.93 -23.75 -7.24
CA PRO A 32 39.79 -23.14 -6.23
C PRO A 32 38.95 -22.34 -5.22
N PRO A 33 39.36 -22.27 -3.93
CA PRO A 33 38.58 -21.60 -2.91
C PRO A 33 38.27 -20.18 -3.38
N ALA A 34 36.99 -19.82 -3.32
CA ALA A 34 36.52 -18.49 -3.67
C ALA A 34 37.38 -17.46 -2.94
N ALA A 35 38.12 -16.66 -3.70
CA ALA A 35 38.83 -15.50 -3.17
C ALA A 35 37.82 -14.72 -2.33
N ALA A 36 38.15 -14.47 -1.05
CA ALA A 36 37.37 -13.63 -0.17
C ALA A 36 37.09 -12.32 -0.92
N ARG A 37 35.83 -12.13 -1.33
CA ARG A 37 35.39 -10.88 -1.91
C ARG A 37 35.47 -9.85 -0.79
N THR A 38 36.52 -9.04 -0.79
CA THR A 38 36.59 -7.83 0.02
C THR A 38 35.44 -6.94 -0.46
N VAL A 39 34.37 -6.91 0.32
CA VAL A 39 33.32 -5.90 0.19
C VAL A 39 34.02 -4.55 0.37
N ARG A 40 33.73 -3.60 -0.50
CA ARG A 40 34.38 -2.28 -0.53
C ARG A 40 33.39 -1.28 0.04
N ALA A 41 33.88 -0.34 0.85
CA ALA A 41 33.02 0.58 1.58
C ALA A 41 33.44 2.05 1.37
N PRO A 42 32.47 2.99 1.38
CA PRO A 42 32.77 4.42 1.49
C PRO A 42 33.28 4.76 2.91
N LEU A 43 33.50 6.04 3.19
CA LEU A 43 33.83 6.48 4.55
C LEU A 43 32.64 6.24 5.49
N PRO A 44 32.88 6.05 6.80
CA PRO A 44 31.82 5.73 7.77
C PRO A 44 30.68 6.75 7.79
N GLY A 45 29.45 6.27 8.00
CA GLY A 45 28.27 7.14 8.10
C GLY A 45 27.77 7.67 6.75
N GLY A 46 28.11 7.00 5.64
CA GLY A 46 27.75 7.46 4.29
C GLY A 46 28.55 8.67 3.82
N LEU A 47 29.64 9.01 4.53
CA LEU A 47 30.53 10.11 4.17
C LEU A 47 31.32 9.78 2.91
N GLY A 48 31.77 10.84 2.23
CA GLY A 48 32.62 10.75 1.05
C GLY A 48 31.87 11.19 -0.20
N PRO A 49 30.96 10.39 -0.75
CA PRO A 49 30.21 10.74 -1.96
C PRO A 49 29.40 12.02 -1.79
N CYS A 50 29.06 12.64 -2.92
CA CYS A 50 28.08 13.71 -2.95
C CYS A 50 26.66 13.14 -2.71
N VAL A 51 25.82 13.84 -1.95
CA VAL A 51 24.45 13.40 -1.66
C VAL A 51 23.59 13.48 -2.93
N PRO A 52 22.90 12.40 -3.37
CA PRO A 52 22.10 12.40 -4.59
C PRO A 52 21.06 13.54 -4.64
N GLY A 53 20.94 14.19 -5.80
CA GLY A 53 20.03 15.32 -6.02
C GLY A 53 20.54 16.21 -7.15
N ASP A 54 21.54 17.04 -6.85
CA ASP A 54 22.14 18.02 -7.77
C ASP A 54 23.68 17.93 -7.83
N CYS A 55 24.21 16.71 -7.69
CA CYS A 55 25.64 16.45 -7.79
C CYS A 55 26.13 16.59 -9.25
N PRO A 56 27.12 17.44 -9.53
CA PRO A 56 27.71 17.51 -10.86
C PRO A 56 28.47 16.22 -11.21
N ARG A 57 28.42 15.83 -12.49
CA ARG A 57 29.15 14.67 -13.04
C ARG A 57 29.68 15.00 -14.45
N PRO A 58 31.00 15.11 -14.66
CA PRO A 58 32.07 15.10 -13.64
C PRO A 58 31.97 16.31 -12.69
N PHE A 59 32.62 16.25 -11.52
CA PHE A 59 32.78 17.45 -10.70
C PHE A 59 33.65 18.49 -11.44
N PRO A 60 33.36 19.79 -11.28
CA PRO A 60 34.05 20.84 -12.02
C PRO A 60 35.50 21.05 -11.53
N PRO A 61 36.39 21.58 -12.38
CA PRO A 61 37.69 22.09 -11.91
C PRO A 61 37.48 23.24 -10.93
N ILE A 62 38.55 23.66 -10.25
CA ILE A 62 38.50 24.80 -9.33
C ILE A 62 38.12 26.06 -10.14
N GLY A 63 37.00 26.68 -9.78
CA GLY A 63 36.44 27.85 -10.45
C GLY A 63 36.31 29.02 -9.48
N SER A 64 36.31 30.24 -10.01
CA SER A 64 36.21 31.49 -9.25
C SER A 64 35.22 32.49 -9.87
N ASP A 65 34.30 32.00 -10.71
CA ASP A 65 33.30 32.82 -11.41
C ASP A 65 32.06 33.11 -10.53
N GLY A 66 32.01 32.53 -9.33
CA GLY A 66 30.89 32.65 -8.38
C GLY A 66 29.60 31.95 -8.83
N SER A 67 29.61 31.26 -9.97
CA SER A 67 28.43 30.56 -10.47
C SER A 67 28.35 29.15 -9.89
N ILE A 68 27.25 28.86 -9.23
CA ILE A 68 26.99 27.55 -8.62
C ILE A 68 26.92 26.48 -9.71
N LYS A 69 27.67 25.38 -9.53
CA LYS A 69 27.84 24.29 -10.50
C LYS A 69 27.04 23.03 -10.15
N GLY A 70 26.41 23.01 -8.98
CA GLY A 70 25.54 21.95 -8.45
C GLY A 70 25.36 22.15 -6.94
N ARG A 71 24.80 21.17 -6.26
CA ARG A 71 24.66 21.16 -4.79
C ARG A 71 25.09 19.84 -4.18
N ASP A 72 25.65 19.94 -2.98
CA ASP A 72 26.07 18.79 -2.18
C ASP A 72 25.82 19.02 -0.69
N ASP A 73 24.81 18.34 -0.15
CA ASP A 73 24.46 18.41 1.28
C ASP A 73 25.27 17.44 2.16
N ALA A 74 26.22 16.69 1.55
CA ALA A 74 27.16 15.88 2.30
C ALA A 74 28.04 16.75 3.21
N VAL A 75 28.44 16.19 4.35
CA VAL A 75 29.47 16.81 5.20
C VAL A 75 30.78 16.84 4.40
N ASN A 76 31.24 18.05 4.10
CA ASN A 76 32.53 18.26 3.44
C ASN A 76 33.66 18.27 4.48
N ILE A 77 33.41 18.94 5.61
CA ILE A 77 34.38 19.14 6.67
C ILE A 77 33.78 18.65 7.99
N PHE A 78 34.50 17.75 8.67
CA PHE A 78 34.15 17.29 10.00
C PHE A 78 35.32 17.55 10.95
N ALA A 79 35.05 18.24 12.06
CA ALA A 79 35.98 18.41 13.17
C ALA A 79 35.38 17.83 14.46
N GLY A 80 35.98 16.77 14.99
CA GLY A 80 35.57 16.15 16.25
C GLY A 80 35.90 16.99 17.49
N GLY A 81 36.84 17.93 17.35
CA GLY A 81 37.24 18.92 18.34
C GLY A 81 36.81 20.34 17.93
N GLN A 82 37.76 21.28 17.96
CA GLN A 82 37.55 22.69 17.63
C GLN A 82 37.83 22.97 16.14
N PHE A 83 37.15 23.96 15.56
CA PHE A 83 37.52 24.55 14.27
C PHE A 83 37.92 26.01 14.49
N ARG A 84 39.21 26.32 14.25
CA ARG A 84 39.77 27.66 14.49
C ARG A 84 40.15 28.31 13.18
N VAL A 85 39.65 29.51 12.91
CA VAL A 85 40.05 30.35 11.79
C VAL A 85 41.05 31.38 12.30
N ARG A 86 42.25 31.41 11.69
CA ARG A 86 43.38 32.25 12.09
C ARG A 86 44.05 32.88 10.87
N GLY A 87 44.93 33.86 11.12
CA GLY A 87 45.76 34.43 10.06
C GLY A 87 44.93 35.07 8.95
N ARG A 88 45.20 34.70 7.70
CA ARG A 88 44.53 35.18 6.48
C ARG A 88 43.69 34.10 5.77
N ALA A 89 43.33 33.02 6.47
CA ALA A 89 42.47 31.96 5.95
C ALA A 89 41.13 32.54 5.50
N SER A 90 40.61 32.16 4.32
CA SER A 90 39.53 32.90 3.67
C SER A 90 38.20 32.18 3.67
N GLU A 91 38.17 30.87 3.39
CA GLU A 91 36.87 30.21 3.22
C GLU A 91 36.91 28.69 3.32
N ALA A 92 35.72 28.12 3.56
CA ALA A 92 35.51 26.69 3.61
C ALA A 92 34.18 26.30 2.94
N GLU A 93 34.29 25.64 1.80
CA GLU A 93 33.17 25.20 0.99
C GLU A 93 32.48 23.97 1.55
N GLY A 94 31.18 23.84 1.26
CA GLY A 94 30.40 22.67 1.64
C GLY A 94 29.89 22.75 3.07
N ARG A 95 29.32 21.65 3.55
CA ARG A 95 28.79 21.58 4.92
C ARG A 95 29.90 21.31 5.93
N LEU A 96 29.99 22.19 6.94
CA LEU A 96 30.92 22.07 8.06
C LEU A 96 30.18 21.54 9.30
N VAL A 97 30.72 20.48 9.90
CA VAL A 97 30.26 19.94 11.19
C VAL A 97 31.40 19.98 12.20
N VAL A 98 31.19 20.68 13.32
CA VAL A 98 32.18 20.85 14.39
C VAL A 98 31.56 20.39 15.70
N LEU A 99 32.02 19.29 16.29
CA LEU A 99 31.43 18.82 17.55
C LEU A 99 31.75 19.75 18.73
N GLY A 100 32.86 20.47 18.67
CA GLY A 100 33.23 21.54 19.59
C GLY A 100 32.71 22.91 19.15
N SER A 101 33.53 23.93 19.38
CA SER A 101 33.28 25.32 19.03
C SER A 101 33.93 25.68 17.68
N PHE A 102 33.27 26.58 16.98
CA PHE A 102 33.85 27.32 15.87
C PHE A 102 34.35 28.67 16.38
N ASP A 103 35.60 28.99 16.11
CA ASP A 103 36.25 30.19 16.64
C ASP A 103 37.05 30.91 15.55
N GLN A 104 36.62 32.12 15.21
CA GLN A 104 37.24 32.99 14.21
C GLN A 104 37.91 34.19 14.88
N ASP A 105 39.23 34.27 14.73
CA ASP A 105 40.09 35.32 15.27
C ASP A 105 41.30 35.49 14.34
N LYS A 106 41.11 36.33 13.32
CA LYS A 106 42.05 36.51 12.21
C LYS A 106 43.10 37.56 12.56
N LEU A 107 44.15 37.59 11.75
CA LEU A 107 45.23 38.56 11.94
C LEU A 107 44.69 39.99 11.71
N ALA A 108 44.96 40.90 12.65
CA ALA A 108 44.59 42.30 12.50
C ALA A 108 45.13 42.89 11.17
N GLY A 109 44.25 43.55 10.41
CA GLY A 109 44.57 44.12 9.09
C GLY A 109 44.54 43.12 7.93
N ALA A 110 44.22 41.84 8.16
CA ALA A 110 43.81 40.91 7.11
C ALA A 110 42.36 41.16 6.67
N ASP A 111 41.89 40.44 5.65
CA ASP A 111 40.45 40.39 5.36
C ASP A 111 39.70 39.85 6.59
N SER A 112 38.72 40.61 7.05
CA SER A 112 37.94 40.33 8.25
C SER A 112 36.85 39.27 8.04
N ARG A 113 36.65 38.81 6.79
CA ARG A 113 35.60 37.87 6.42
C ARG A 113 36.11 36.43 6.40
N TYR A 114 35.23 35.49 6.73
CA TYR A 114 35.44 34.07 6.47
C TYR A 114 34.15 33.45 5.95
N ASN A 115 34.18 32.82 4.78
CA ASN A 115 32.98 32.24 4.18
C ASN A 115 32.85 30.76 4.55
N VAL A 116 31.63 30.31 4.83
CA VAL A 116 31.30 28.89 4.99
C VAL A 116 30.15 28.50 4.07
N GLY A 117 30.19 27.28 3.53
CA GLY A 117 29.19 26.79 2.59
C GLY A 117 29.44 27.26 1.17
N ILE A 118 29.13 28.53 0.89
CA ILE A 118 29.38 29.17 -0.41
C ILE A 118 30.70 29.94 -0.35
N VAL A 119 31.56 29.71 -1.34
CA VAL A 119 32.92 30.27 -1.42
C VAL A 119 33.12 31.04 -2.72
N GLY A 120 34.14 31.91 -2.74
CA GLY A 120 34.54 32.69 -3.90
C GLY A 120 35.33 31.88 -4.92
N ALA A 121 36.13 30.91 -4.47
CA ALA A 121 36.80 29.94 -5.30
C ALA A 121 36.70 28.52 -4.72
N GLY A 122 36.55 27.52 -5.60
CA GLY A 122 36.42 26.13 -5.20
C GLY A 122 35.74 25.27 -6.26
N SER A 123 35.04 24.22 -5.85
CA SER A 123 34.21 23.45 -6.78
C SER A 123 32.95 24.22 -7.19
N LEU A 124 32.56 25.22 -6.40
CA LEU A 124 31.30 25.96 -6.49
C LEU A 124 30.08 25.02 -6.41
N VAL A 125 30.18 24.00 -5.56
CA VAL A 125 29.15 23.00 -5.26
C VAL A 125 28.80 23.08 -3.75
N PRO A 126 28.18 24.18 -3.31
CA PRO A 126 27.83 24.38 -1.90
C PRO A 126 26.65 23.48 -1.48
N PRO A 127 26.31 23.44 -0.18
CA PRO A 127 25.07 22.84 0.27
C PRO A 127 23.86 23.56 -0.32
N SER A 128 22.71 22.92 -0.29
CA SER A 128 21.43 23.48 -0.71
C SER A 128 21.08 24.74 0.09
N ASP A 129 20.32 25.64 -0.51
CA ASP A 129 19.82 26.81 0.20
C ASP A 129 18.97 26.41 1.41
N GLY A 130 19.17 27.07 2.54
CA GLY A 130 18.50 26.76 3.80
C GLY A 130 19.08 25.54 4.53
N ALA A 131 20.01 24.79 3.91
CA ALA A 131 20.73 23.74 4.61
C ALA A 131 21.71 24.31 5.63
N ASP A 132 22.12 23.47 6.58
CA ASP A 132 23.19 23.79 7.51
C ASP A 132 24.52 23.95 6.75
N PHE A 133 25.08 25.16 6.74
CA PHE A 133 26.44 25.43 6.24
C PHE A 133 27.47 25.20 7.34
N LEU A 134 27.12 25.57 8.57
CA LEU A 134 27.90 25.31 9.76
C LEU A 134 26.99 24.75 10.86
N THR A 135 27.32 23.57 11.35
CA THR A 135 26.72 22.97 12.55
C THR A 135 27.78 22.86 13.64
N THR A 136 27.59 23.50 14.79
CA THR A 136 28.48 23.39 15.95
C THR A 136 27.80 22.74 17.14
N GLY A 137 28.51 21.86 17.85
CA GLY A 137 28.03 21.29 19.11
C GLY A 137 28.21 22.21 20.31
N ALA A 138 29.07 23.22 20.20
CA ALA A 138 29.31 24.23 21.23
C ALA A 138 29.20 25.66 20.65
N ASN A 139 30.10 26.56 21.02
CA ASN A 139 29.99 27.99 20.72
C ASN A 139 30.38 28.33 19.27
N VAL A 140 29.81 29.41 18.76
CA VAL A 140 30.33 30.15 17.59
C VAL A 140 30.86 31.49 18.09
N THR A 141 32.15 31.72 17.97
CA THR A 141 32.80 32.96 18.39
C THR A 141 33.45 33.62 17.18
N VAL A 142 33.07 34.86 16.90
CA VAL A 142 33.70 35.69 15.87
C VAL A 142 34.29 36.93 16.53
N ALA A 143 35.58 37.17 16.33
CA ALA A 143 36.30 38.29 16.93
C ALA A 143 35.71 39.65 16.52
N THR A 144 35.98 40.67 17.34
CA THR A 144 35.44 42.01 17.12
C THR A 144 35.98 42.61 15.82
N GLY A 145 35.08 43.11 14.97
CA GLY A 145 35.44 43.65 13.66
C GLY A 145 35.51 42.61 12.54
N GLU A 146 35.31 41.32 12.86
CA GLU A 146 35.27 40.23 11.90
C GLU A 146 33.84 39.78 11.57
N THR A 147 33.70 39.02 10.48
CA THR A 147 32.41 38.49 10.03
C THR A 147 32.55 37.06 9.52
N LEU A 148 31.73 36.16 10.05
CA LEU A 148 31.47 34.85 9.48
C LEU A 148 30.33 34.97 8.46
N ILE A 149 30.58 34.60 7.21
CA ILE A 149 29.62 34.70 6.12
C ILE A 149 29.05 33.32 5.82
N ALA A 150 27.73 33.19 5.94
CA ALA A 150 26.98 31.95 5.69
C ALA A 150 25.68 32.25 4.92
N ASP A 151 25.73 33.23 4.01
CA ASP A 151 24.56 33.68 3.26
C ASP A 151 23.87 32.52 2.55
N ARG A 152 22.52 32.51 2.58
CA ARG A 152 21.65 31.43 2.08
C ARG A 152 21.71 30.12 2.87
N GLY A 153 22.59 29.97 3.85
CA GLY A 153 22.66 28.79 4.72
C GLY A 153 22.22 29.04 6.15
N VAL A 154 22.29 27.96 6.94
CA VAL A 154 22.05 27.98 8.39
C VAL A 154 23.39 27.82 9.13
N VAL A 155 23.60 28.69 10.12
CA VAL A 155 24.58 28.51 11.19
C VAL A 155 23.84 27.98 12.42
N ARG A 156 23.93 26.68 12.62
CA ARG A 156 23.32 25.96 13.75
C ARG A 156 24.34 25.79 14.86
N TYR A 157 24.02 26.17 16.09
CA TYR A 157 24.96 26.13 17.21
C TYR A 157 24.33 25.65 18.51
N GLY A 158 25.03 24.75 19.21
CA GLY A 158 24.59 24.18 20.48
C GLY A 158 24.88 25.03 21.72
N GLY A 159 25.86 25.93 21.63
CA GLY A 159 26.25 26.82 22.72
C GLY A 159 25.75 28.24 22.53
N THR A 160 26.67 29.20 22.66
CA THR A 160 26.42 30.63 22.44
C THR A 160 26.97 31.07 21.09
N LEU A 161 26.36 32.09 20.50
CA LEU A 161 26.87 32.78 19.32
C LEU A 161 27.28 34.20 19.72
N SER A 162 28.51 34.60 19.40
CA SER A 162 29.03 35.95 19.61
C SER A 162 29.77 36.48 18.38
N GLY A 163 29.72 37.80 18.17
CA GLY A 163 30.29 38.48 17.01
C GLY A 163 29.34 38.60 15.82
N THR A 164 29.87 38.91 14.64
CA THR A 164 29.07 39.17 13.42
C THR A 164 28.98 37.91 12.57
N VAL A 165 27.75 37.45 12.31
CA VAL A 165 27.48 36.24 11.51
C VAL A 165 26.36 36.53 10.52
N THR A 166 26.52 36.20 9.23
CA THR A 166 25.43 36.32 8.24
C THR A 166 24.68 34.98 8.07
N GLY A 167 23.64 34.93 7.23
CA GLY A 167 22.78 33.75 7.08
C GLY A 167 21.78 33.56 8.24
N THR A 168 21.07 32.42 8.21
CA THR A 168 20.08 32.06 9.24
C THR A 168 20.80 31.51 10.47
N ARG A 169 20.49 32.06 11.65
CA ARG A 169 21.13 31.65 12.92
C ARG A 169 20.15 30.81 13.73
N THR A 170 20.54 29.59 14.05
CA THR A 170 19.67 28.63 14.74
C THR A 170 20.36 28.10 16.00
N ALA A 171 19.87 28.51 17.18
CA ALA A 171 20.30 27.91 18.44
C ALA A 171 19.64 26.53 18.61
N ASP A 172 20.45 25.49 18.76
CA ASP A 172 19.99 24.11 18.89
C ASP A 172 20.93 23.34 19.81
N PRO A 173 20.61 23.21 21.12
CA PRO A 173 21.43 22.47 22.08
C PRO A 173 21.72 21.02 21.70
N ASN A 174 20.92 20.44 20.80
CA ASN A 174 21.05 19.05 20.33
C ASN A 174 21.76 18.94 18.97
N ALA A 175 22.28 20.04 18.41
CA ALA A 175 22.97 20.07 17.12
C ALA A 175 24.09 19.02 16.96
N ARG A 176 24.74 18.65 18.08
CA ARG A 176 25.79 17.63 18.11
C ARG A 176 25.25 16.20 17.97
N ALA A 177 24.02 15.94 18.43
CA ALA A 177 23.50 14.59 18.64
C ALA A 177 23.56 13.68 17.39
N PRO A 178 23.19 14.15 16.17
CA PRO A 178 23.27 13.32 14.95
C PRO A 178 24.68 12.82 14.62
N TYR A 179 25.70 13.53 15.11
CA TYR A 179 27.10 13.29 14.79
C TYR A 179 27.89 12.70 15.95
N ALA A 180 27.26 12.43 17.10
CA ALA A 180 27.96 12.04 18.33
C ALA A 180 28.82 10.78 18.15
N GLY A 181 28.28 9.75 17.47
CA GLY A 181 29.02 8.51 17.18
C GLY A 181 29.94 8.57 15.95
N LEU A 182 29.89 9.66 15.17
CA LEU A 182 30.67 9.77 13.93
C LEU A 182 32.18 9.90 14.22
N ARG A 183 32.54 10.64 15.28
CA ARG A 183 33.93 10.81 15.72
C ARG A 183 34.61 9.46 16.00
N ASP A 184 33.95 8.61 16.77
CA ASP A 184 34.48 7.29 17.14
C ASP A 184 34.59 6.36 15.93
N ARG A 185 33.58 6.37 15.05
CA ARG A 185 33.60 5.59 13.81
C ARG A 185 34.72 6.01 12.87
N LEU A 186 34.98 7.31 12.73
CA LEU A 186 36.10 7.83 11.92
C LEU A 186 37.45 7.46 12.51
N SER A 187 37.61 7.51 13.84
CA SER A 187 38.82 7.04 14.53
C SER A 187 39.07 5.56 14.28
N ALA A 188 38.03 4.72 14.44
CA ALA A 188 38.13 3.28 14.22
C ALA A 188 38.45 2.96 12.75
N ALA A 189 37.79 3.63 11.80
CA ALA A 189 38.05 3.45 10.37
C ALA A 189 39.48 3.86 10.01
N SER A 190 39.95 5.01 10.51
CA SER A 190 41.32 5.47 10.28
C SER A 190 42.36 4.45 10.73
N GLN A 191 42.16 3.85 11.91
CA GLN A 191 43.02 2.76 12.42
C GLN A 191 42.96 1.52 11.54
N CYS A 192 41.77 1.10 11.11
CA CYS A 192 41.62 -0.08 10.26
C CYS A 192 42.15 0.11 8.83
N TYR A 193 42.04 1.30 8.24
CA TYR A 193 42.65 1.61 6.95
C TYR A 193 44.17 1.48 7.04
N ALA A 194 44.75 1.89 8.17
CA ALA A 194 46.17 1.83 8.41
C ALA A 194 46.69 0.46 8.86
N LYS A 195 45.90 -0.35 9.56
CA LYS A 195 46.37 -1.55 10.26
C LYS A 195 45.48 -2.77 10.04
N VAL A 196 46.11 -3.95 9.97
CA VAL A 196 45.49 -5.28 10.00
C VAL A 196 46.13 -6.03 11.16
N ASP A 197 45.33 -6.49 12.11
CA ASP A 197 45.79 -7.19 13.33
C ASP A 197 46.90 -6.43 14.09
N GLY A 198 46.75 -5.10 14.18
CA GLY A 198 47.69 -4.20 14.85
C GLY A 198 48.97 -3.87 14.07
N SER A 199 49.24 -4.56 12.96
CA SER A 199 50.37 -4.30 12.07
C SER A 199 49.98 -3.38 10.92
N PRO A 200 50.89 -2.56 10.35
CA PRO A 200 50.59 -1.77 9.16
C PRO A 200 50.00 -2.62 8.02
N ARG A 201 48.93 -2.15 7.40
CA ARG A 201 48.28 -2.81 6.27
C ARG A 201 49.31 -3.06 5.16
N PRO A 202 49.34 -4.25 4.52
CA PRO A 202 50.26 -4.51 3.43
C PRO A 202 50.15 -3.45 2.33
N ALA A 203 51.28 -2.84 1.97
CA ALA A 203 51.36 -1.88 0.89
C ALA A 203 51.26 -2.60 -0.47
N THR A 204 50.59 -1.99 -1.44
CA THR A 204 50.52 -2.47 -2.84
C THR A 204 51.43 -1.65 -3.75
N GLY A 205 52.32 -0.85 -3.18
CA GLY A 205 53.23 0.03 -3.90
C GLY A 205 54.40 0.45 -3.04
N THR A 206 55.29 1.26 -3.61
CA THR A 206 56.48 1.78 -2.94
C THR A 206 56.42 3.29 -2.81
N VAL A 207 57.11 3.82 -1.80
CA VAL A 207 57.24 5.26 -1.57
C VAL A 207 58.72 5.60 -1.54
N VAL A 208 59.14 6.55 -2.38
CA VAL A 208 60.53 7.02 -2.43
C VAL A 208 60.54 8.53 -2.31
N ASN A 209 61.19 9.05 -1.26
CA ASN A 209 61.47 10.48 -1.11
C ASN A 209 62.92 10.75 -1.52
N SER A 210 63.13 11.68 -2.46
CA SER A 210 64.45 12.05 -2.98
C SER A 210 64.93 13.43 -2.50
N GLY A 211 64.33 13.97 -1.44
CA GLY A 211 64.68 15.26 -0.84
C GLY A 211 64.09 16.49 -1.56
N PHE A 212 63.44 16.31 -2.70
CA PHE A 212 62.73 17.37 -3.43
C PHE A 212 61.40 16.90 -4.03
N GLU A 213 61.18 15.58 -4.09
CA GLU A 213 59.97 14.92 -4.57
C GLU A 213 59.76 13.63 -3.75
N THR A 214 58.52 13.33 -3.39
CA THR A 214 58.09 11.99 -2.97
C THR A 214 57.25 11.34 -4.06
N VAL A 215 57.68 10.16 -4.49
CA VAL A 215 57.04 9.37 -5.55
C VAL A 215 56.36 8.15 -4.93
N PHE A 216 55.06 8.05 -5.15
CA PHE A 216 54.23 6.91 -4.79
C PHE A 216 54.04 6.05 -6.04
N THR A 217 54.68 4.88 -6.10
CA THR A 217 54.62 3.99 -7.27
C THR A 217 53.73 2.79 -6.96
N GLY A 218 52.56 2.73 -7.60
CA GLY A 218 51.63 1.61 -7.46
C GLY A 218 52.09 0.35 -8.18
N ASP A 219 51.40 -0.76 -7.96
CA ASP A 219 51.69 -2.04 -8.64
C ASP A 219 51.07 -2.17 -10.04
N ASN A 220 50.40 -1.12 -10.52
CA ASN A 220 49.64 -1.06 -11.77
C ASN A 220 48.59 -2.19 -11.94
N ARG A 221 48.12 -2.79 -10.84
CA ARG A 221 47.18 -3.93 -10.88
C ARG A 221 46.09 -3.83 -9.84
N SER A 222 46.44 -3.44 -8.62
CA SER A 222 45.51 -3.43 -7.50
C SER A 222 44.49 -2.30 -7.64
N PRO A 223 43.20 -2.58 -7.41
CA PRO A 223 42.15 -1.57 -7.46
C PRO A 223 42.16 -0.62 -6.26
N LEU A 224 42.79 -1.04 -5.16
CA LEU A 224 43.16 -0.19 -4.02
C LEU A 224 44.69 -0.13 -3.97
N GLN A 225 45.24 1.06 -4.11
CA GLN A 225 46.66 1.34 -3.99
C GLN A 225 46.97 1.81 -2.56
N VAL A 226 47.63 0.96 -1.78
CA VAL A 226 47.99 1.25 -0.38
C VAL A 226 49.46 1.64 -0.27
N PHE A 227 49.71 2.81 0.31
CA PHE A 227 51.05 3.31 0.61
C PHE A 227 51.17 3.58 2.12
N ASN A 228 52.26 3.14 2.73
CA ASN A 228 52.57 3.43 4.13
C ASN A 228 53.79 4.35 4.19
N VAL A 229 53.67 5.46 4.92
CA VAL A 229 54.73 6.46 5.10
C VAL A 229 54.94 6.68 6.59
N ASP A 230 56.13 6.34 7.09
CA ASP A 230 56.54 6.59 8.47
C ASP A 230 57.56 7.75 8.54
N ALA A 231 57.24 8.86 7.88
CA ALA A 231 58.11 10.03 7.77
C ALA A 231 57.30 11.30 7.53
N ASN A 232 57.93 12.46 7.74
CA ASN A 232 57.41 13.73 7.24
C ASN A 232 57.56 13.76 5.71
N LEU A 233 56.55 14.28 5.04
CA LEU A 233 56.57 14.53 3.60
C LEU A 233 57.07 15.95 3.35
N VAL A 234 58.37 16.13 3.54
CA VAL A 234 59.09 17.39 3.34
C VAL A 234 60.33 17.17 2.47
N GLY A 235 60.79 18.22 1.81
CA GLY A 235 62.06 18.25 1.10
C GLY A 235 63.24 18.44 2.05
N ASN A 236 64.42 18.61 1.45
CA ASN A 236 65.69 18.82 2.15
C ASN A 236 65.56 20.00 3.13
N GLN A 237 66.02 19.80 4.36
CA GLN A 237 65.93 20.78 5.44
C GLN A 237 64.49 21.24 5.77
N GLY A 238 63.48 20.43 5.45
CA GLY A 238 62.08 20.76 5.72
C GLY A 238 61.42 21.63 4.65
N ALA A 239 62.09 21.87 3.52
CA ALA A 239 61.56 22.63 2.40
C ALA A 239 60.28 22.00 1.80
N GLN A 240 59.59 22.75 0.96
CA GLN A 240 58.47 22.19 0.20
C GLN A 240 58.99 21.18 -0.83
N GLN A 241 58.22 20.14 -1.12
CA GLN A 241 58.58 19.12 -2.11
C GLN A 241 57.42 18.77 -3.05
N GLY A 242 57.76 18.14 -4.17
CA GLY A 242 56.80 17.55 -5.09
C GLY A 242 56.18 16.27 -4.53
N ILE A 243 54.93 16.01 -4.87
CA ILE A 243 54.20 14.76 -4.63
C ILE A 243 53.73 14.24 -5.97
N ARG A 244 54.13 13.00 -6.29
CA ARG A 244 53.78 12.38 -7.58
C ARG A 244 53.33 10.94 -7.39
N PHE A 245 52.28 10.57 -8.13
CA PHE A 245 51.83 9.19 -8.24
C PHE A 245 52.24 8.61 -9.60
N ALA A 246 52.76 7.39 -9.59
CA ALA A 246 53.16 6.65 -10.78
C ALA A 246 52.54 5.25 -10.76
N GLN A 247 52.26 4.68 -11.93
CA GLN A 247 51.77 3.31 -12.06
C GLN A 247 50.48 3.04 -11.25
N ILE A 248 49.59 4.04 -11.18
CA ILE A 248 48.26 3.89 -10.59
C ILE A 248 47.28 3.49 -11.70
N PRO A 249 46.56 2.36 -11.57
CA PRO A 249 45.55 1.98 -12.56
C PRO A 249 44.44 3.04 -12.68
N PRO A 250 43.87 3.26 -13.88
CA PRO A 250 42.70 4.11 -14.05
C PRO A 250 41.56 3.69 -13.11
N GLY A 251 40.98 4.66 -12.40
CA GLY A 251 39.89 4.43 -11.45
C GLY A 251 40.30 3.80 -10.12
N ALA A 252 41.57 3.43 -9.91
CA ALA A 252 42.01 2.87 -8.64
C ALA A 252 41.92 3.90 -7.51
N THR A 253 41.48 3.44 -6.34
CA THR A 253 41.51 4.22 -5.10
C THR A 253 42.93 4.26 -4.57
N VAL A 254 43.36 5.41 -4.07
CA VAL A 254 44.68 5.62 -3.50
C VAL A 254 44.54 5.93 -2.01
N LEU A 255 45.08 5.06 -1.17
CA LEU A 255 45.12 5.21 0.27
C LEU A 255 46.56 5.42 0.73
N VAL A 256 46.88 6.61 1.23
CA VAL A 256 48.17 6.93 1.81
C VAL A 256 48.04 6.98 3.33
N ASN A 257 48.56 5.96 4.00
CA ASN A 257 48.66 5.92 5.46
C ASN A 257 49.95 6.59 5.92
N VAL A 258 49.84 7.77 6.54
CA VAL A 258 50.95 8.47 7.17
C VAL A 258 51.00 8.07 8.65
N LEU A 259 51.82 7.06 8.95
CA LEU A 259 51.87 6.34 10.23
C LEU A 259 52.59 7.14 11.32
N GLY A 260 52.44 6.76 12.58
CA GLY A 260 53.21 7.26 13.73
C GLY A 260 52.58 8.42 14.50
N ALA A 261 52.82 8.44 15.81
CA ALA A 261 52.03 9.20 16.78
C ALA A 261 52.48 10.66 17.02
N GLY A 262 53.66 11.05 16.55
CA GLY A 262 54.20 12.39 16.74
C GLY A 262 53.64 13.42 15.75
N THR A 263 54.45 14.43 15.47
CA THR A 263 54.14 15.42 14.42
C THR A 263 54.34 14.80 13.04
N ARG A 264 53.33 14.95 12.17
CA ARG A 264 53.42 14.66 10.74
C ARG A 264 53.22 15.92 9.93
N THR A 265 54.27 16.30 9.21
CA THR A 265 54.26 17.47 8.33
C THR A 265 54.25 17.02 6.88
N LEU A 266 53.31 17.58 6.11
CA LEU A 266 53.27 17.56 4.66
C LEU A 266 53.53 19.00 4.19
N ASN A 267 54.70 19.23 3.59
CA ASN A 267 55.08 20.53 3.04
C ASN A 267 55.25 20.42 1.53
N THR A 268 54.32 20.97 0.75
CA THR A 268 54.27 20.73 -0.70
C THR A 268 53.85 21.93 -1.53
N TYR A 269 54.37 21.98 -2.75
CA TYR A 269 53.92 22.88 -3.82
C TYR A 269 53.01 22.16 -4.84
N SER A 270 52.66 20.90 -4.61
CA SER A 270 51.97 20.06 -5.61
C SER A 270 50.48 20.31 -5.71
N GLY A 271 49.96 20.08 -6.92
CA GLY A 271 48.57 20.31 -7.28
C GLY A 271 48.35 21.74 -7.77
N GLY A 272 47.38 21.90 -8.68
CA GLY A 272 47.12 23.16 -9.36
C GLY A 272 45.64 23.47 -9.47
N ILE A 273 45.32 24.72 -9.82
CA ILE A 273 43.95 25.17 -10.09
C ILE A 273 43.39 24.48 -11.34
N ALA A 274 44.19 24.41 -12.40
CA ALA A 274 43.82 23.76 -13.64
C ALA A 274 44.02 22.24 -13.56
N ASP A 275 43.03 21.48 -14.04
CA ASP A 275 43.07 20.00 -14.09
C ASP A 275 44.06 19.43 -15.12
N THR A 276 45.01 20.24 -15.58
CA THR A 276 46.21 19.79 -16.30
C THR A 276 47.29 19.24 -15.36
N ASP A 277 47.26 19.57 -14.05
CA ASP A 277 48.17 18.98 -13.07
C ASP A 277 47.83 17.49 -12.87
N PRO A 278 48.79 16.56 -13.05
CA PRO A 278 48.54 15.12 -12.92
C PRO A 278 47.99 14.69 -11.54
N LEU A 279 48.27 15.45 -10.48
CA LEU A 279 47.77 15.13 -9.13
C LEU A 279 46.24 15.31 -9.05
N ASN A 280 45.68 16.26 -9.80
CA ASN A 280 44.24 16.56 -9.80
C ASN A 280 43.40 15.36 -10.27
N ALA A 281 43.97 14.49 -11.11
CA ALA A 281 43.30 13.29 -11.61
C ALA A 281 42.95 12.26 -10.51
N TYR A 282 43.50 12.42 -9.30
CA TYR A 282 43.22 11.54 -8.16
C TYR A 282 42.29 12.17 -7.10
N ARG A 283 41.89 13.44 -7.27
CA ARG A 283 41.14 14.25 -6.30
C ARG A 283 40.00 13.48 -5.60
N GLU A 284 39.13 12.85 -6.38
CA GLU A 284 37.94 12.15 -5.86
C GLU A 284 38.21 10.77 -5.27
N ARG A 285 39.43 10.22 -5.43
CA ARG A 285 39.75 8.82 -5.05
C ARG A 285 41.06 8.67 -4.28
N LEU A 286 41.63 9.79 -3.82
CA LEU A 286 42.82 9.84 -2.97
C LEU A 286 42.40 10.14 -1.53
N LEU A 287 42.82 9.30 -0.59
CA LEU A 287 42.66 9.51 0.85
C LEU A 287 44.03 9.56 1.54
N TRP A 288 44.31 10.67 2.22
CA TRP A 288 45.41 10.84 3.15
C TRP A 288 44.95 10.49 4.56
N ASN A 289 45.41 9.36 5.09
CA ASN A 289 45.01 8.84 6.38
C ASN A 289 46.13 8.98 7.43
N PHE A 290 45.86 9.71 8.51
CA PHE A 290 46.77 9.94 9.64
C PHE A 290 46.17 9.27 10.89
N PRO A 291 46.43 7.96 11.11
CA PRO A 291 45.77 7.19 12.17
C PRO A 291 46.13 7.64 13.59
N ASP A 292 47.41 7.95 13.80
CA ASP A 292 47.97 8.07 15.15
C ASP A 292 48.48 9.49 15.48
N ALA A 293 48.72 10.33 14.47
CA ALA A 293 49.45 11.60 14.62
C ALA A 293 48.80 12.55 15.62
N ALA A 294 49.57 13.02 16.61
CA ALA A 294 49.12 14.03 17.58
C ALA A 294 49.09 15.44 16.98
N THR A 295 49.98 15.72 16.03
CA THR A 295 49.99 16.98 15.28
C THR A 295 50.09 16.69 13.80
N VAL A 296 49.23 17.32 13.00
CA VAL A 296 49.31 17.25 11.53
C VAL A 296 49.50 18.66 10.99
N ASN A 297 50.57 18.89 10.23
CA ASN A 297 50.84 20.17 9.57
C ASN A 297 50.69 19.99 8.07
N LEU A 298 49.67 20.60 7.48
CA LEU A 298 49.45 20.66 6.04
C LEU A 298 49.81 22.07 5.57
N ILE A 299 51.03 22.21 5.06
CA ILE A 299 51.65 23.50 4.76
C ILE A 299 52.23 23.49 3.35
N GLY A 300 52.55 24.68 2.82
CA GLY A 300 53.20 24.82 1.52
C GLY A 300 52.46 25.78 0.60
N THR A 301 52.70 25.67 -0.71
CA THR A 301 52.13 26.58 -1.74
C THR A 301 51.21 25.89 -2.74
N GLY A 302 50.98 24.58 -2.62
CA GLY A 302 50.19 23.80 -3.57
C GLY A 302 48.66 23.93 -3.39
N GLN A 303 47.94 23.81 -4.50
CA GLN A 303 46.50 23.51 -4.50
C GLN A 303 46.33 22.00 -4.32
N PHE A 304 46.37 21.53 -3.08
CA PHE A 304 46.63 20.13 -2.78
C PHE A 304 45.37 19.27 -2.87
N GLN A 305 45.53 18.03 -3.31
CA GLN A 305 44.43 17.18 -3.80
C GLN A 305 44.18 15.98 -2.89
N GLY A 306 42.92 15.55 -2.86
CA GLY A 306 42.49 14.36 -2.14
C GLY A 306 41.77 14.69 -0.85
N SER A 307 41.14 13.66 -0.29
CA SER A 307 40.46 13.73 0.99
C SER A 307 41.41 13.42 2.15
N PHE A 308 41.08 13.88 3.35
CA PHE A 308 41.90 13.74 4.54
C PHE A 308 41.10 13.07 5.66
N LEU A 309 41.74 12.13 6.36
CA LEU A 309 41.24 11.52 7.58
C LEU A 309 42.32 11.55 8.66
N ILE A 310 42.13 12.37 9.69
CA ILE A 310 43.00 12.42 10.88
C ILE A 310 42.26 11.68 12.00
N GLY A 311 42.75 10.50 12.36
CA GLY A 311 42.03 9.53 13.21
C GLY A 311 42.20 9.73 14.70
N ASN A 312 43.28 10.37 15.13
CA ASN A 312 43.56 10.61 16.55
C ASN A 312 42.66 11.74 17.10
N GLN A 313 41.80 11.39 18.05
CA GLN A 313 40.82 12.32 18.63
C GLN A 313 41.45 13.47 19.43
N ALA A 314 42.69 13.31 19.90
CA ALA A 314 43.44 14.33 20.60
C ALA A 314 44.31 15.19 19.66
N SER A 315 44.22 14.96 18.35
CA SER A 315 45.08 15.65 17.38
C SER A 315 44.76 17.14 17.27
N GLU A 316 45.81 17.93 17.00
CA GLU A 316 45.70 19.31 16.54
C GLU A 316 46.26 19.37 15.11
N THR A 317 45.42 19.79 14.16
CA THR A 317 45.78 19.91 12.75
C THR A 317 45.93 21.37 12.35
N LEU A 318 47.04 21.74 11.72
CA LEU A 318 47.24 23.05 11.11
C LEU A 318 47.13 22.93 9.59
N VAL A 319 46.27 23.74 8.98
CA VAL A 319 46.14 23.84 7.52
C VAL A 319 46.47 25.27 7.10
N THR A 320 47.51 25.41 6.28
CA THR A 320 47.93 26.69 5.66
C THR A 320 48.17 26.57 4.16
N LEU A 321 47.94 25.39 3.58
CA LEU A 321 47.95 25.19 2.13
C LEU A 321 46.92 26.13 1.47
N PRO A 322 47.24 26.74 0.32
CA PRO A 322 46.30 27.59 -0.41
C PRO A 322 44.95 26.93 -0.70
N GLY A 323 44.92 25.62 -0.95
CA GLY A 323 43.66 24.90 -1.10
C GLY A 323 43.75 23.44 -0.70
N ILE A 324 42.71 22.96 0.00
CA ILE A 324 42.44 21.54 0.23
C ILE A 324 41.29 21.13 -0.69
N ASN A 325 41.58 20.26 -1.66
CA ASN A 325 40.65 19.88 -2.71
C ASN A 325 40.13 18.45 -2.49
N GLY A 326 39.16 18.32 -1.59
CA GLY A 326 38.62 17.02 -1.15
C GLY A 326 37.84 17.14 0.16
N ARG A 327 37.33 16.01 0.64
CA ARG A 327 36.73 15.94 1.99
C ARG A 327 37.79 16.12 3.06
N PHE A 328 37.45 16.78 4.15
CA PHE A 328 38.38 16.98 5.26
C PHE A 328 37.78 16.52 6.58
N PHE A 329 38.25 15.37 7.08
CA PHE A 329 37.75 14.78 8.30
C PHE A 329 38.87 14.69 9.34
N THR A 330 38.72 15.38 10.46
CA THR A 330 39.55 15.20 11.64
C THR A 330 38.69 14.85 12.83
N THR A 331 39.08 13.82 13.58
CA THR A 331 38.43 13.48 14.85
C THR A 331 38.96 14.34 16.00
N GLY A 332 40.05 15.08 15.78
CA GLY A 332 40.58 16.10 16.67
C GLY A 332 40.15 17.51 16.26
N SER A 333 41.00 18.49 16.59
CA SER A 333 40.79 19.90 16.25
C SER A 333 41.55 20.28 14.98
N VAL A 334 41.08 21.33 14.31
CA VAL A 334 41.77 21.95 13.17
C VAL A 334 41.87 23.46 13.35
N THR A 335 43.01 24.00 12.95
CA THR A 335 43.27 25.42 12.76
C THR A 335 43.48 25.67 11.27
N HIS A 336 42.54 26.36 10.65
CA HIS A 336 42.69 26.90 9.31
C HIS A 336 43.37 28.27 9.40
N GLY A 337 44.60 28.35 8.93
CA GLY A 337 45.46 29.52 9.07
C GLY A 337 46.08 29.96 7.75
N SER A 338 47.05 30.85 7.86
CA SER A 338 47.94 31.24 6.77
C SER A 338 49.36 31.35 7.30
N GLU A 339 50.36 31.35 6.42
CA GLU A 339 51.68 31.84 6.80
C GLU A 339 51.64 33.36 7.08
N THR A 340 52.65 33.87 7.80
CA THR A 340 52.73 35.27 8.22
C THR A 340 53.24 36.20 7.11
N ILE A 341 53.96 35.66 6.11
CA ILE A 341 54.56 36.42 5.00
C ILE A 341 54.24 35.69 3.69
N GLY A 342 53.51 36.35 2.79
CA GLY A 342 53.07 35.74 1.52
C GLY A 342 51.93 34.73 1.72
N GLY A 343 50.84 34.90 0.97
CA GLY A 343 49.68 34.00 1.02
C GLY A 343 48.58 34.46 1.98
N GLY A 344 47.48 34.95 1.40
CA GLY A 344 46.14 34.93 1.97
C GLY A 344 45.21 34.30 0.93
N GLY A 345 44.04 33.82 1.34
CA GLY A 345 43.22 32.99 0.45
C GLY A 345 43.47 31.49 0.62
N GLN A 346 43.71 31.03 1.85
CA GLN A 346 43.68 29.59 2.15
C GLN A 346 42.23 29.11 2.24
N GLU A 347 41.93 28.01 1.57
CA GLU A 347 40.57 27.58 1.26
C GLU A 347 40.40 26.06 1.44
N PHE A 348 39.20 25.64 1.85
CA PHE A 348 38.75 24.26 1.67
C PHE A 348 37.74 24.22 0.53
N HIS A 349 37.95 23.36 -0.46
CA HIS A 349 37.03 23.17 -1.58
C HIS A 349 36.27 21.85 -1.44
N ALA A 350 35.01 21.83 -1.86
CA ALA A 350 34.12 20.70 -1.67
C ALA A 350 34.20 19.72 -2.84
N TYR A 351 34.99 18.65 -2.67
CA TYR A 351 35.07 17.57 -3.63
C TYR A 351 34.74 16.22 -2.98
N PRO A 352 33.92 15.38 -3.63
CA PRO A 352 33.51 14.11 -3.06
C PRO A 352 34.68 13.14 -3.00
N PHE A 353 34.61 12.21 -2.06
CA PHE A 353 35.42 11.00 -2.09
C PHE A 353 34.56 9.84 -2.58
N THR A 354 34.86 9.33 -3.76
CA THR A 354 34.18 8.21 -4.40
C THR A 354 35.06 6.95 -4.43
N GLY A 355 36.17 6.95 -3.71
CA GLY A 355 37.07 5.81 -3.61
C GLY A 355 36.49 4.67 -2.78
N ASP A 356 36.89 3.46 -3.14
CA ASP A 356 36.57 2.22 -2.45
C ASP A 356 37.65 1.93 -1.38
N LEU A 357 37.29 2.00 -0.11
CA LEU A 357 38.21 1.71 1.01
C LEU A 357 38.06 0.27 1.50
N PRO A 358 39.06 -0.25 2.24
CA PRO A 358 38.91 -1.53 2.94
C PRO A 358 37.64 -1.54 3.80
N ASP A 359 36.88 -2.63 3.75
CA ASP A 359 35.82 -2.84 4.73
C ASP A 359 36.44 -3.00 6.11
N CYS A 360 36.06 -2.08 6.98
CA CYS A 360 36.58 -1.97 8.34
C CYS A 360 35.61 -2.47 9.39
N GLY A 361 34.60 -3.25 8.98
CA GLY A 361 33.61 -3.77 9.90
C GLY A 361 32.89 -2.64 10.64
N SER A 362 32.70 -1.48 9.97
CA SER A 362 31.72 -0.52 10.46
C SER A 362 30.42 -1.29 10.52
N THR A 363 29.94 -1.59 11.72
CA THR A 363 28.62 -2.17 11.91
C THR A 363 27.71 -1.32 11.03
N PRO A 364 27.06 -1.89 9.99
CA PRO A 364 26.03 -1.16 9.26
C PRO A 364 25.16 -0.54 10.34
N ALA A 365 24.83 0.76 10.21
CA ALA A 365 23.84 1.34 11.13
C ALA A 365 22.68 0.35 11.19
N PRO A 366 22.35 -0.18 12.39
CA PRO A 366 21.49 -1.35 12.47
C PRO A 366 20.22 -1.01 11.69
N THR A 367 19.96 -1.81 10.67
CA THR A 367 18.76 -1.63 9.88
C THR A 367 17.63 -2.29 10.63
N GLY A 368 16.46 -1.68 10.57
CA GLY A 368 15.28 -2.15 11.27
C GLY A 368 14.09 -2.35 10.36
N THR A 369 13.00 -2.74 10.98
CA THR A 369 11.72 -2.90 10.31
C THR A 369 10.85 -1.68 10.62
N VAL A 370 10.24 -1.10 9.59
CA VAL A 370 9.15 -0.13 9.74
C VAL A 370 7.85 -0.79 9.26
N ALA A 371 6.82 -0.79 10.09
CA ALA A 371 5.59 -1.52 9.82
C ALA A 371 4.33 -0.72 10.13
N VAL A 372 3.23 -1.09 9.47
CA VAL A 372 1.88 -0.63 9.79
C VAL A 372 0.96 -1.84 9.93
N ALA A 373 0.24 -1.90 11.05
CA ALA A 373 -0.81 -2.88 11.32
C ALA A 373 -2.18 -2.25 11.05
N LYS A 374 -2.84 -2.69 9.98
CA LYS A 374 -4.17 -2.26 9.57
C LYS A 374 -5.24 -3.14 10.19
N VAL A 375 -6.18 -2.49 10.85
CA VAL A 375 -7.18 -3.12 11.71
C VAL A 375 -8.50 -2.36 11.70
N ASP A 376 -9.56 -3.01 12.16
CA ASP A 376 -10.84 -2.38 12.47
C ASP A 376 -10.89 -1.81 13.91
N ASP A 377 -12.03 -1.23 14.24
CA ASP A 377 -12.39 -0.66 15.54
C ASP A 377 -12.37 -1.69 16.68
N GLU A 378 -12.58 -2.98 16.38
CA GLU A 378 -12.50 -4.06 17.37
C GLU A 378 -11.12 -4.68 17.55
N GLY A 379 -10.12 -4.36 16.71
CA GLY A 379 -8.81 -5.02 16.82
C GLY A 379 -8.43 -5.93 15.66
N ARG A 380 -9.39 -6.32 14.82
CA ARG A 380 -9.23 -7.41 13.86
C ARG A 380 -8.46 -6.92 12.63
N PRO A 381 -7.55 -7.73 12.06
CA PRO A 381 -6.75 -7.34 10.91
C PRO A 381 -7.62 -7.13 9.66
N LEU A 382 -7.28 -6.12 8.85
CA LEU A 382 -7.99 -5.80 7.61
C LEU A 382 -7.07 -5.94 6.38
N ALA A 383 -7.51 -6.75 5.43
CA ALA A 383 -6.87 -6.94 4.13
C ALA A 383 -7.40 -5.94 3.08
N GLY A 384 -6.56 -5.57 2.12
CA GLY A 384 -6.93 -4.77 0.95
C GLY A 384 -6.76 -3.25 1.09
N ALA A 385 -6.28 -2.75 2.23
CA ALA A 385 -5.95 -1.33 2.40
C ALA A 385 -4.67 -1.00 1.63
N ARG A 386 -4.61 0.16 0.96
CA ARG A 386 -3.42 0.58 0.19
C ARG A 386 -2.65 1.65 0.94
N PHE A 387 -1.34 1.46 1.04
CA PHE A 387 -0.42 2.34 1.73
C PHE A 387 0.77 2.72 0.85
N GLU A 388 1.29 3.91 1.10
CA GLU A 388 2.60 4.36 0.64
C GLU A 388 3.51 4.57 1.87
N LEU A 389 4.76 4.12 1.78
CA LEU A 389 5.80 4.42 2.76
C LEU A 389 6.67 5.55 2.23
N TRP A 390 6.85 6.59 3.04
CA TRP A 390 7.67 7.76 2.75
C TRP A 390 8.74 7.95 3.83
N HIS A 391 9.90 8.49 3.45
CA HIS A 391 10.99 8.85 4.34
C HIS A 391 11.09 10.38 4.40
N GLU A 392 11.10 10.92 5.61
CA GLU A 392 11.34 12.34 5.90
C GLU A 392 12.74 12.73 5.41
N THR A 393 12.81 13.56 4.37
CA THR A 393 14.10 13.93 3.75
C THR A 393 14.34 15.43 3.63
N ASN A 394 13.31 16.25 3.81
CA ASN A 394 13.40 17.70 3.64
C ASN A 394 13.52 18.47 4.98
N GLY A 395 13.29 17.78 6.11
CA GLY A 395 13.41 18.34 7.46
C GLY A 395 12.21 19.18 7.90
N VAL A 396 11.09 19.12 7.20
CA VAL A 396 9.86 19.88 7.49
C VAL A 396 8.86 18.97 8.22
N PRO A 397 8.41 19.31 9.45
CA PRO A 397 7.54 18.43 10.21
C PRO A 397 6.25 18.01 9.48
N GLY A 398 6.09 16.71 9.29
CA GLY A 398 4.90 16.08 8.70
C GLY A 398 5.22 15.54 7.29
N LEU A 399 4.27 14.83 6.67
CA LEU A 399 4.50 14.31 5.32
C LEU A 399 4.24 15.39 4.26
N GLN A 400 5.22 15.67 3.39
CA GLN A 400 5.05 16.46 2.16
C GLN A 400 5.21 15.58 0.92
N THR A 401 4.09 15.26 0.26
CA THR A 401 4.07 14.42 -0.95
C THR A 401 4.29 15.19 -2.25
N GLU A 402 4.21 16.52 -2.19
CA GLU A 402 4.30 17.42 -3.34
C GLU A 402 5.02 18.71 -2.93
N GLY A 403 5.53 19.47 -3.92
CA GLY A 403 6.25 20.72 -3.69
C GLY A 403 7.62 20.74 -4.35
N ALA A 404 8.42 21.77 -4.03
CA ALA A 404 9.78 21.93 -4.55
C ALA A 404 10.79 20.96 -3.91
N ASP A 405 10.49 20.46 -2.70
CA ASP A 405 11.33 19.52 -1.95
C ASP A 405 10.45 18.52 -1.18
N PRO A 406 9.78 17.58 -1.88
CA PRO A 406 8.93 16.58 -1.23
C PRO A 406 9.76 15.52 -0.52
N ASP A 407 9.13 14.83 0.42
CA ASP A 407 9.69 13.63 1.05
C ASP A 407 9.96 12.52 0.05
N THR A 408 10.86 11.60 0.39
CA THR A 408 11.23 10.51 -0.51
C THR A 408 10.26 9.33 -0.37
N ARG A 409 9.54 9.01 -1.45
CA ARG A 409 8.70 7.80 -1.52
C ARG A 409 9.57 6.54 -1.56
N VAL A 410 9.35 5.63 -0.63
CA VAL A 410 10.16 4.41 -0.42
C VAL A 410 9.54 3.19 -1.11
N SER A 411 8.25 2.93 -0.89
CA SER A 411 7.56 1.76 -1.42
C SER A 411 6.05 1.82 -1.25
N ASP A 412 5.32 0.97 -1.96
CA ASP A 412 3.88 0.78 -1.81
C ASP A 412 3.56 -0.56 -1.17
N CYS A 413 2.41 -0.64 -0.50
CA CYS A 413 1.90 -1.88 0.06
C CYS A 413 0.38 -1.96 -0.04
N THR A 414 -0.15 -3.14 -0.32
CA THR A 414 -1.57 -3.48 -0.08
C THR A 414 -1.63 -4.50 1.04
N THR A 415 -2.43 -4.26 2.07
CA THR A 415 -2.42 -5.12 3.26
C THR A 415 -2.90 -6.53 2.91
N PRO A 416 -2.13 -7.58 3.26
CA PRO A 416 -2.55 -8.97 3.05
C PRO A 416 -3.58 -9.39 4.12
N ALA A 417 -4.00 -10.66 4.11
CA ALA A 417 -4.94 -11.23 5.09
C ALA A 417 -4.54 -11.02 6.57
N THR A 418 -3.23 -10.90 6.84
CA THR A 418 -2.71 -10.60 8.19
C THR A 418 -2.90 -9.15 8.63
N GLY A 419 -3.32 -8.26 7.71
CA GLY A 419 -3.49 -6.83 7.97
C GLY A 419 -2.19 -6.04 8.11
N ARG A 420 -1.02 -6.65 7.91
CA ARG A 420 0.27 -6.03 8.23
C ARG A 420 1.15 -5.80 6.99
N CYS A 421 1.60 -4.57 6.83
CA CYS A 421 2.61 -4.17 5.85
C CYS A 421 3.93 -3.86 6.57
N GLU A 422 5.06 -4.25 6.00
CA GLU A 422 6.38 -3.97 6.59
C GLU A 422 7.46 -3.74 5.53
N ARG A 423 8.48 -2.98 5.92
CA ARG A 423 9.74 -2.84 5.19
C ARG A 423 10.90 -3.12 6.13
N THR A 424 11.63 -4.19 5.85
CA THR A 424 12.85 -4.59 6.57
C THR A 424 14.08 -3.96 5.93
N GLY A 425 15.22 -3.98 6.64
CA GLY A 425 16.47 -3.44 6.11
C GLY A 425 16.46 -1.91 5.98
N THR A 426 15.60 -1.24 6.75
CA THR A 426 15.40 0.20 6.71
C THR A 426 16.43 0.91 7.58
N ALA A 427 17.06 1.98 7.08
CA ALA A 427 18.01 2.76 7.86
C ALA A 427 17.29 3.59 8.94
N PRO A 428 17.97 3.95 10.05
CA PRO A 428 17.41 4.90 11.01
C PRO A 428 16.97 6.22 10.35
N GLY A 429 15.79 6.72 10.71
CA GLY A 429 15.14 7.87 10.11
C GLY A 429 13.68 8.03 10.57
N THR A 430 13.04 9.12 10.16
CA THR A 430 11.59 9.32 10.35
C THR A 430 10.85 8.90 9.10
N TYR A 431 9.78 8.13 9.27
CA TYR A 431 9.01 7.54 8.19
C TYR A 431 7.52 7.81 8.36
N HIS A 432 6.81 7.86 7.24
CA HIS A 432 5.36 8.05 7.18
C HIS A 432 4.71 6.93 6.37
N TRP A 433 3.78 6.22 6.99
CA TRP A 433 2.82 5.38 6.27
C TRP A 433 1.60 6.24 5.95
N ARG A 434 1.29 6.41 4.66
CA ARG A 434 0.10 7.12 4.18
C ARG A 434 -0.89 6.12 3.60
N GLU A 435 -2.08 6.01 4.18
CA GLU A 435 -3.17 5.23 3.62
C GLU A 435 -3.79 5.99 2.44
N THR A 436 -3.70 5.42 1.24
CA THR A 436 -4.23 6.03 0.01
C THR A 436 -5.59 5.46 -0.39
N ALA A 437 -5.94 4.27 0.10
CA ALA A 437 -7.26 3.68 -0.05
C ALA A 437 -7.60 2.79 1.14
N ALA A 438 -8.80 2.97 1.70
CA ALA A 438 -9.34 2.10 2.72
C ALA A 438 -9.61 0.69 2.17
N PRO A 439 -9.59 -0.36 3.01
CA PRO A 439 -10.03 -1.69 2.61
C PRO A 439 -11.54 -1.70 2.30
N PRO A 440 -12.04 -2.67 1.51
CA PRO A 440 -13.46 -2.74 1.14
C PRO A 440 -14.39 -2.67 2.36
N GLY A 441 -15.47 -1.89 2.24
CA GLY A 441 -16.48 -1.71 3.30
C GLY A 441 -16.02 -0.87 4.50
N HIS A 442 -14.92 -0.12 4.38
CA HIS A 442 -14.41 0.77 5.43
C HIS A 442 -14.15 2.17 4.91
N ASP A 443 -14.24 3.15 5.80
CA ASP A 443 -13.98 4.55 5.47
C ASP A 443 -12.48 4.86 5.55
N LEU A 444 -11.99 5.72 4.65
CA LEU A 444 -10.63 6.27 4.73
C LEU A 444 -10.58 7.27 5.90
N PRO A 445 -9.64 7.16 6.85
CA PRO A 445 -9.56 8.08 7.97
C PRO A 445 -9.27 9.52 7.52
N ALA A 446 -9.81 10.50 8.25
CA ALA A 446 -9.63 11.91 7.94
C ALA A 446 -8.14 12.35 7.94
N ASN A 447 -7.33 11.73 8.81
CA ASN A 447 -5.88 11.89 8.84
C ASN A 447 -5.23 10.53 8.50
N PRO A 448 -4.93 10.27 7.21
CA PRO A 448 -4.45 8.97 6.77
C PRO A 448 -2.92 8.80 6.87
N VAL A 449 -2.23 9.65 7.64
CA VAL A 449 -0.76 9.65 7.76
C VAL A 449 -0.35 9.22 9.16
N PHE A 450 0.52 8.22 9.23
CA PHE A 450 1.02 7.62 10.47
C PHE A 450 2.54 7.70 10.51
N THR A 451 3.08 8.38 11.52
CA THR A 451 4.52 8.69 11.62
C THR A 451 5.22 7.78 12.63
N LEU A 452 6.43 7.36 12.29
CA LEU A 452 7.30 6.50 13.09
C LEU A 452 8.75 6.99 12.99
N THR A 453 9.53 6.82 14.06
CA THR A 453 10.96 7.13 14.07
C THR A 453 11.75 5.86 14.40
N LEU A 454 12.52 5.40 13.41
CA LEU A 454 13.46 4.30 13.57
C LEU A 454 14.80 4.88 14.03
N THR A 455 15.31 4.45 15.17
CA THR A 455 16.60 4.87 15.73
C THR A 455 17.55 3.67 15.77
N PRO A 456 18.87 3.88 15.90
CA PRO A 456 19.80 2.77 16.06
C PRO A 456 19.47 1.86 17.25
N GLU A 457 18.89 2.40 18.32
CA GLU A 457 18.55 1.68 19.55
C GLU A 457 17.34 0.76 19.38
N ASN A 458 16.33 1.19 18.61
CA ASN A 458 15.12 0.41 18.37
C ASN A 458 15.16 -0.41 17.06
N ALA A 459 16.18 -0.22 16.22
CA ALA A 459 16.30 -0.89 14.92
C ALA A 459 16.17 -2.42 14.99
N ALA A 460 16.78 -3.06 15.98
CA ALA A 460 16.69 -4.50 16.15
C ALA A 460 15.26 -5.00 16.46
N ALA A 461 14.47 -4.21 17.18
CA ALA A 461 13.07 -4.51 17.47
C ALA A 461 12.13 -4.07 16.33
N GLY A 462 12.53 -3.07 15.55
CA GLY A 462 11.68 -2.38 14.60
C GLY A 462 10.68 -1.45 15.27
N VAL A 463 9.92 -0.74 14.45
CA VAL A 463 8.83 0.15 14.88
C VAL A 463 7.57 -0.16 14.09
N GLU A 464 6.43 -0.08 14.75
CA GLU A 464 5.12 -0.35 14.17
C GLU A 464 4.09 0.68 14.67
N VAL A 465 3.20 1.09 13.78
CA VAL A 465 2.02 1.90 14.10
C VAL A 465 0.73 1.18 13.74
N ARG A 466 -0.34 1.47 14.48
CA ARG A 466 -1.67 0.89 14.27
C ARG A 466 -2.55 1.87 13.48
N ALA A 467 -3.05 1.43 12.33
CA ALA A 467 -3.95 2.19 11.46
C ALA A 467 -5.37 1.60 11.52
N VAL A 468 -6.30 2.34 12.14
CA VAL A 468 -7.68 1.90 12.40
C VAL A 468 -8.62 2.49 11.36
N ASN A 469 -9.43 1.66 10.70
CA ASN A 469 -10.56 2.16 9.90
C ASN A 469 -11.85 1.70 10.54
N THR A 470 -12.87 2.54 10.37
CA THR A 470 -14.22 2.23 10.80
C THR A 470 -14.97 1.64 9.62
N ARG A 471 -15.83 0.66 9.90
CA ARG A 471 -16.70 0.08 8.88
C ARG A 471 -17.61 1.18 8.33
N THR A 472 -17.69 1.27 7.01
CA THR A 472 -18.60 2.21 6.34
C THR A 472 -20.01 1.89 6.80
N ARG A 473 -20.65 2.83 7.51
CA ARG A 473 -22.07 2.70 7.86
C ARG A 473 -22.89 3.13 6.66
N THR A 474 -23.37 2.17 5.89
CA THR A 474 -24.41 2.44 4.90
C THR A 474 -25.68 2.88 5.66
N PRO A 475 -26.28 4.05 5.33
CA PRO A 475 -27.53 4.47 5.96
C PRO A 475 -28.60 3.38 5.81
N GLY A 476 -29.20 2.97 6.92
CA GLY A 476 -30.25 1.96 6.95
C GLY A 476 -31.65 2.58 6.99
N ALA A 477 -32.59 2.03 6.20
CA ALA A 477 -34.01 2.33 6.31
C ALA A 477 -34.69 1.36 7.28
N LYS A 478 -35.67 1.86 8.04
CA LYS A 478 -36.50 1.03 8.93
C LYS A 478 -37.49 0.21 8.10
N VAL A 479 -37.48 -1.11 8.26
CA VAL A 479 -38.44 -2.03 7.62
C VAL A 479 -39.29 -2.71 8.68
N VAL A 480 -40.61 -2.59 8.56
CA VAL A 480 -41.56 -3.31 9.41
C VAL A 480 -42.19 -4.43 8.61
N LEU A 481 -41.91 -5.68 8.96
CA LEU A 481 -42.69 -6.82 8.50
C LEU A 481 -44.01 -6.88 9.27
N ARG A 482 -45.13 -7.01 8.57
CA ARG A 482 -46.47 -7.16 9.15
C ARG A 482 -47.14 -8.44 8.65
N LYS A 483 -47.20 -9.44 9.51
CA LYS A 483 -47.90 -10.70 9.26
C LYS A 483 -49.38 -10.55 9.59
N THR A 484 -50.26 -10.87 8.64
CA THR A 484 -51.70 -10.71 8.79
C THR A 484 -52.50 -11.95 8.41
N ASP A 485 -53.70 -12.06 8.97
CA ASP A 485 -54.79 -12.87 8.43
C ASP A 485 -55.29 -12.21 7.13
N ARG A 486 -55.41 -13.00 6.07
CA ARG A 486 -55.72 -12.52 4.72
C ARG A 486 -57.11 -11.88 4.62
N ASP A 487 -58.08 -12.37 5.37
CA ASP A 487 -59.49 -12.04 5.19
C ASP A 487 -59.95 -10.94 6.17
N THR A 488 -59.37 -10.90 7.37
CA THR A 488 -59.69 -9.94 8.44
C THR A 488 -58.65 -8.84 8.61
N GLY A 489 -57.41 -9.04 8.12
CA GLY A 489 -56.29 -8.13 8.33
C GLY A 489 -55.71 -8.13 9.75
N ALA A 490 -56.16 -9.04 10.62
CA ALA A 490 -55.67 -9.16 12.00
C ALA A 490 -54.19 -9.58 12.03
N GLY A 491 -53.42 -9.06 12.98
CA GLY A 491 -51.99 -9.39 13.14
C GLY A 491 -51.78 -10.83 13.63
N LEU A 492 -50.81 -11.53 13.05
CA LEU A 492 -50.51 -12.93 13.42
C LEU A 492 -49.19 -13.05 14.18
N PRO A 493 -49.22 -13.37 15.49
CA PRO A 493 -48.03 -13.57 16.30
C PRO A 493 -47.33 -14.90 16.00
N GLY A 494 -46.02 -14.95 16.23
CA GLY A 494 -45.22 -16.16 16.24
C GLY A 494 -44.79 -16.69 14.86
N ALA A 495 -45.08 -15.99 13.77
CA ALA A 495 -44.53 -16.31 12.46
C ALA A 495 -43.01 -16.07 12.46
N ARG A 496 -42.22 -16.96 11.83
CA ARG A 496 -40.76 -16.86 11.76
C ARG A 496 -40.30 -16.63 10.34
N PHE A 497 -39.41 -15.66 10.15
CA PHE A 497 -38.87 -15.29 8.85
C PHE A 497 -37.34 -15.30 8.84
N GLU A 498 -36.78 -15.81 7.75
CA GLU A 498 -35.40 -15.54 7.35
C GLU A 498 -35.37 -14.32 6.43
N LEU A 499 -34.32 -13.50 6.53
CA LEU A 499 -34.09 -12.36 5.64
C LEU A 499 -32.91 -12.65 4.73
N TRP A 500 -33.08 -12.37 3.45
CA TRP A 500 -32.07 -12.57 2.41
C TRP A 500 -31.91 -11.30 1.59
N ARG A 501 -30.69 -11.04 1.11
CA ARG A 501 -30.33 -9.93 0.23
C ARG A 501 -30.04 -10.49 -1.17
N GLU A 502 -30.61 -9.88 -2.19
CA GLU A 502 -30.29 -10.17 -3.59
C GLU A 502 -28.84 -9.82 -3.88
N THR A 503 -28.05 -10.79 -4.33
CA THR A 503 -26.62 -10.59 -4.61
C THR A 503 -26.15 -11.13 -5.96
N ASN A 504 -27.03 -11.73 -6.77
CA ASN A 504 -26.66 -12.43 -8.00
C ASN A 504 -27.40 -11.94 -9.26
N ASP A 505 -28.25 -10.93 -9.12
CA ASP A 505 -29.03 -10.28 -10.20
C ASP A 505 -29.98 -11.23 -10.94
N ARG A 506 -30.41 -12.33 -10.30
CA ARG A 506 -31.41 -13.25 -10.87
C ARG A 506 -32.76 -13.02 -10.22
N THR A 507 -33.81 -13.35 -10.97
CA THR A 507 -35.17 -13.13 -10.48
C THR A 507 -35.55 -14.18 -9.43
N GLY A 508 -35.89 -13.71 -8.23
CA GLY A 508 -36.40 -14.51 -7.11
C GLY A 508 -35.29 -14.97 -6.16
N LEU A 509 -35.65 -15.59 -5.04
CA LEU A 509 -34.68 -16.00 -4.02
C LEU A 509 -33.96 -17.33 -4.39
N GLN A 510 -32.62 -17.34 -4.33
CA GLN A 510 -31.78 -18.53 -4.46
C GLN A 510 -31.12 -18.88 -3.12
N THR A 511 -31.63 -19.92 -2.45
CA THR A 511 -31.15 -20.30 -1.11
C THR A 511 -29.95 -21.27 -1.10
N THR A 512 -29.50 -21.76 -2.27
CA THR A 512 -28.46 -22.80 -2.39
C THR A 512 -27.67 -22.67 -3.69
N GLY A 513 -26.40 -23.06 -3.69
CA GLY A 513 -25.49 -23.01 -4.84
C GLY A 513 -24.36 -22.01 -4.64
N ASP A 514 -23.36 -22.03 -5.53
CA ASP A 514 -22.19 -21.13 -5.48
C ASP A 514 -22.54 -19.65 -5.75
N ASP A 515 -23.74 -19.40 -6.27
CA ASP A 515 -24.29 -18.10 -6.65
C ASP A 515 -25.61 -17.82 -5.88
N ALA A 516 -25.71 -18.34 -4.64
CA ALA A 516 -26.86 -18.12 -3.78
C ALA A 516 -26.90 -16.69 -3.24
N ASP A 517 -28.10 -16.21 -2.94
CA ASP A 517 -28.32 -14.93 -2.27
C ASP A 517 -27.73 -14.92 -0.84
N GLU A 518 -27.36 -13.73 -0.36
CA GLU A 518 -26.80 -13.58 0.98
C GLU A 518 -27.91 -13.66 2.04
N ARG A 519 -27.87 -14.70 2.88
CA ARG A 519 -28.70 -14.77 4.09
C ARG A 519 -28.15 -13.80 5.14
N LEU A 520 -28.99 -12.88 5.62
CA LEU A 520 -28.63 -11.97 6.70
C LEU A 520 -28.84 -12.62 8.07
N ASP A 521 -27.92 -12.33 8.99
CA ASP A 521 -27.99 -12.83 10.36
C ASP A 521 -29.14 -12.16 11.13
N GLY A 522 -30.04 -12.98 11.68
CA GLY A 522 -31.22 -12.54 12.42
C GLY A 522 -32.47 -13.27 11.98
N VAL A 523 -33.24 -13.79 12.95
CA VAL A 523 -34.56 -14.36 12.70
C VAL A 523 -35.60 -13.35 13.14
N CYS A 524 -36.51 -13.01 12.24
CA CYS A 524 -37.61 -12.11 12.53
C CYS A 524 -38.80 -12.95 13.01
N VAL A 525 -39.21 -12.77 14.27
CA VAL A 525 -40.38 -13.43 14.86
C VAL A 525 -41.45 -12.40 15.15
N THR A 526 -42.65 -12.60 14.64
CA THR A 526 -43.71 -11.60 14.82
C THR A 526 -44.24 -11.55 16.25
N ASP A 527 -44.39 -10.33 16.76
CA ASP A 527 -44.93 -10.03 18.09
C ASP A 527 -46.46 -10.20 18.18
N ALA A 528 -47.05 -9.84 19.32
CA ALA A 528 -48.49 -9.94 19.56
C ALA A 528 -49.36 -9.15 18.57
N GLN A 529 -48.79 -8.16 17.89
CA GLN A 529 -49.43 -7.32 16.88
C GLN A 529 -49.19 -7.84 15.46
N GLY A 530 -48.45 -8.96 15.33
CA GLY A 530 -48.05 -9.53 14.06
C GLY A 530 -46.91 -8.79 13.39
N THR A 531 -46.12 -7.99 14.13
CA THR A 531 -45.05 -7.17 13.57
C THR A 531 -43.65 -7.58 13.98
N CYS A 532 -42.67 -7.20 13.17
CA CYS A 532 -41.25 -7.32 13.47
C CYS A 532 -40.50 -6.24 12.68
N THR A 533 -39.45 -5.63 13.26
CA THR A 533 -38.76 -4.48 12.69
C THR A 533 -37.26 -4.77 12.54
N VAL A 534 -36.68 -4.37 11.40
CA VAL A 534 -35.24 -4.40 11.12
C VAL A 534 -34.80 -3.08 10.49
N GLU A 535 -33.50 -2.81 10.49
CA GLU A 535 -32.88 -1.71 9.73
C GLU A 535 -31.95 -2.29 8.67
N LEU A 536 -32.12 -1.88 7.42
CA LEU A 536 -31.43 -2.47 6.27
C LEU A 536 -30.90 -1.39 5.33
N PRO A 537 -29.73 -1.59 4.68
CA PRO A 537 -29.23 -0.71 3.64
C PRO A 537 -30.25 -0.44 2.52
N VAL A 538 -30.12 0.73 1.91
CA VAL A 538 -30.95 1.18 0.77
C VAL A 538 -30.22 1.00 -0.56
N ASP A 539 -30.98 1.11 -1.66
CA ASP A 539 -30.59 0.80 -3.04
C ASP A 539 -30.32 -0.69 -3.27
N GLU A 540 -31.03 -1.56 -2.55
CA GLU A 540 -30.88 -3.03 -2.59
C GLU A 540 -32.26 -3.73 -2.60
N THR A 541 -32.30 -4.95 -3.13
CA THR A 541 -33.46 -5.84 -3.12
C THR A 541 -33.30 -6.92 -2.05
N TYR A 542 -34.38 -7.22 -1.34
CA TYR A 542 -34.40 -8.18 -0.24
C TYR A 542 -35.58 -9.16 -0.35
N TYR A 543 -35.47 -10.28 0.35
CA TYR A 543 -36.49 -11.31 0.42
C TYR A 543 -36.78 -11.72 1.86
N TRP A 544 -38.06 -11.69 2.24
CA TRP A 544 -38.55 -12.37 3.43
C TRP A 544 -38.96 -13.79 3.08
N ARG A 545 -38.40 -14.80 3.77
CA ARG A 545 -38.80 -16.20 3.62
C ARG A 545 -39.45 -16.70 4.90
N GLU A 546 -40.75 -17.00 4.85
CA GLU A 546 -41.49 -17.56 5.98
C GLU A 546 -41.05 -19.01 6.22
N THR A 547 -40.48 -19.27 7.40
CA THR A 547 -39.97 -20.59 7.80
C THR A 547 -40.74 -21.20 8.97
N GLY A 548 -41.48 -20.39 9.74
CA GLY A 548 -42.40 -20.85 10.77
C GLY A 548 -43.77 -20.22 10.59
N PHE A 549 -44.78 -21.05 10.28
CA PHE A 549 -46.14 -20.61 9.97
C PHE A 549 -46.99 -20.52 11.26
N PRO A 550 -47.82 -19.48 11.44
CA PRO A 550 -48.77 -19.40 12.55
C PRO A 550 -49.71 -20.61 12.61
N ALA A 551 -49.98 -21.12 13.82
CA ALA A 551 -50.88 -22.26 14.01
C ALA A 551 -52.32 -21.92 13.56
N GLY A 552 -52.96 -22.86 12.85
CA GLY A 552 -54.33 -22.69 12.32
C GLY A 552 -54.41 -21.89 11.02
N TYR A 553 -53.27 -21.58 10.39
CA TYR A 553 -53.18 -20.92 9.10
C TYR A 553 -52.56 -21.86 8.05
N GLU A 554 -53.05 -21.73 6.83
CA GLU A 554 -52.52 -22.45 5.67
C GLU A 554 -51.06 -22.06 5.41
N ARG A 555 -50.23 -23.05 5.08
CA ARG A 555 -48.88 -22.83 4.59
C ARG A 555 -48.94 -22.26 3.16
N PRO A 556 -48.39 -21.07 2.89
CA PRO A 556 -48.30 -20.54 1.52
C PRO A 556 -47.55 -21.51 0.60
N ALA A 557 -48.04 -21.64 -0.64
CA ALA A 557 -47.36 -22.42 -1.68
C ALA A 557 -45.98 -21.82 -2.04
N ASP A 558 -45.90 -20.49 -2.01
CA ASP A 558 -44.65 -19.73 -2.09
C ASP A 558 -44.47 -18.91 -0.81
N PRO A 559 -43.51 -19.26 0.07
CA PRO A 559 -43.27 -18.56 1.32
C PRO A 559 -42.31 -17.36 1.18
N VAL A 560 -41.98 -16.91 -0.04
CA VAL A 560 -41.05 -15.81 -0.29
C VAL A 560 -41.79 -14.52 -0.62
N THR A 561 -41.37 -13.40 -0.03
CA THR A 561 -41.89 -12.05 -0.34
C THR A 561 -40.73 -11.11 -0.63
N PRO A 562 -40.55 -10.65 -1.88
CA PRO A 562 -39.52 -9.66 -2.22
C PRO A 562 -39.93 -8.25 -1.81
N PHE A 563 -38.95 -7.39 -1.58
CA PHE A 563 -39.13 -5.94 -1.43
C PHE A 563 -37.84 -5.19 -1.78
N ASP A 564 -37.99 -4.01 -2.36
CA ASP A 564 -36.88 -3.10 -2.65
C ASP A 564 -36.78 -2.02 -1.59
N LEU A 565 -35.56 -1.64 -1.25
CA LEU A 565 -35.29 -0.46 -0.45
C LEU A 565 -34.56 0.58 -1.27
N THR A 566 -35.04 1.82 -1.21
CA THR A 566 -34.48 2.96 -1.94
C THR A 566 -34.06 4.06 -0.98
N ARG A 567 -33.28 5.04 -1.44
CA ARG A 567 -32.90 6.19 -0.59
C ARG A 567 -34.08 6.98 -0.03
N GLU A 568 -35.24 6.96 -0.67
CA GLU A 568 -36.44 7.64 -0.16
C GLU A 568 -36.93 7.02 1.16
N ASP A 569 -36.64 5.75 1.37
CA ASP A 569 -37.09 4.99 2.53
C ASP A 569 -36.25 5.27 3.80
N LEU A 570 -35.10 5.94 3.68
CA LEU A 570 -34.25 6.32 4.82
C LEU A 570 -34.99 7.17 5.86
N VAL A 571 -35.94 7.99 5.43
CA VAL A 571 -36.66 8.92 6.31
C VAL A 571 -37.98 8.34 6.80
N ARG A 572 -38.70 7.62 5.92
CA ARG A 572 -40.07 7.16 6.19
C ARG A 572 -40.14 5.71 6.65
N GLY A 573 -39.14 4.91 6.32
CA GLY A 573 -39.20 3.46 6.39
C GLY A 573 -40.28 2.87 5.48
N ILE A 574 -40.39 1.54 5.47
CA ILE A 574 -41.42 0.81 4.73
C ILE A 574 -42.13 -0.22 5.62
N VAL A 575 -43.32 -0.64 5.18
CA VAL A 575 -44.07 -1.75 5.78
C VAL A 575 -44.30 -2.83 4.73
N VAL A 576 -43.77 -4.03 4.96
CA VAL A 576 -43.96 -5.19 4.09
C VAL A 576 -45.01 -6.10 4.71
N THR A 577 -46.15 -6.26 4.04
CA THR A 577 -47.27 -7.06 4.57
C THR A 577 -47.29 -8.46 3.98
N VAL A 578 -47.28 -9.49 4.85
CA VAL A 578 -47.30 -10.91 4.46
C VAL A 578 -48.57 -11.58 5.00
N PRO A 579 -49.61 -11.82 4.17
CA PRO A 579 -50.87 -12.41 4.62
C PRO A 579 -50.86 -13.95 4.58
N ASN A 580 -51.43 -14.63 5.59
CA ASN A 580 -51.78 -16.07 5.53
C ASN A 580 -53.30 -16.21 5.65
N ARG A 581 -53.84 -17.24 5.01
CA ARG A 581 -55.26 -17.59 5.10
C ARG A 581 -55.48 -18.61 6.22
N LYS A 582 -56.61 -18.54 6.89
CA LYS A 582 -56.98 -19.49 7.94
C LYS A 582 -57.33 -20.85 7.34
N GLU A 583 -56.94 -21.92 8.02
CA GLU A 583 -57.22 -23.29 7.57
C GLU A 583 -58.73 -23.62 7.71
N ASN A 584 -59.28 -24.36 6.74
CA ASN A 584 -60.67 -24.89 6.74
C ASN A 584 -61.82 -23.87 6.69
N GLU A 585 -61.64 -22.69 6.08
CA GLU A 585 -62.79 -21.85 5.71
C GLU A 585 -63.50 -22.38 4.45
N GLU A 586 -64.80 -22.69 4.57
CA GLU A 586 -65.62 -23.21 3.47
C GLU A 586 -65.69 -22.21 2.31
N ARG A 587 -65.37 -22.66 1.09
CA ARG A 587 -65.49 -21.83 -0.12
C ARG A 587 -66.90 -21.99 -0.72
N PRO A 588 -67.65 -20.90 -0.98
CA PRO A 588 -68.81 -20.98 -1.86
C PRO A 588 -68.36 -21.27 -3.30
N GLY A 589 -68.98 -22.25 -3.96
CA GLY A 589 -68.84 -22.50 -5.39
C GLY A 589 -69.85 -21.68 -6.21
N SER A 590 -69.75 -21.78 -7.53
CA SER A 590 -70.76 -21.25 -8.45
C SER A 590 -71.09 -22.21 -9.59
N LEU A 591 -72.23 -21.98 -10.26
CA LEU A 591 -72.67 -22.71 -11.44
C LEU A 591 -72.87 -21.74 -12.60
N HIS A 592 -72.13 -21.96 -13.69
CA HIS A 592 -72.18 -21.20 -14.93
C HIS A 592 -72.99 -21.96 -15.99
N LEU A 593 -74.20 -21.49 -16.30
CA LEU A 593 -75.06 -22.09 -17.30
C LEU A 593 -74.85 -21.44 -18.67
N VAL A 594 -74.64 -22.26 -19.71
CA VAL A 594 -74.54 -21.83 -21.11
C VAL A 594 -75.65 -22.46 -21.94
N LYS A 595 -76.50 -21.63 -22.54
CA LYS A 595 -77.62 -22.05 -23.39
C LYS A 595 -77.33 -21.79 -24.85
N LYS A 596 -77.57 -22.81 -25.69
CA LYS A 596 -77.31 -22.75 -27.14
C LYS A 596 -78.50 -23.24 -27.96
N ASP A 597 -78.57 -22.80 -29.20
CA ASP A 597 -79.42 -23.42 -30.21
C ASP A 597 -78.90 -24.82 -30.57
N ALA A 598 -79.78 -25.82 -30.61
CA ALA A 598 -79.40 -27.22 -30.82
C ALA A 598 -78.79 -27.48 -32.21
N LYS A 599 -79.15 -26.70 -33.23
CA LYS A 599 -78.67 -26.87 -34.61
C LYS A 599 -77.44 -26.01 -34.90
N THR A 600 -77.55 -24.71 -34.67
CA THR A 600 -76.50 -23.72 -35.02
C THR A 600 -75.40 -23.62 -33.98
N LYS A 601 -75.63 -24.14 -32.77
CA LYS A 601 -74.74 -24.02 -31.59
C LYS A 601 -74.48 -22.57 -31.15
N ARG A 602 -75.18 -21.60 -31.73
CA ARG A 602 -75.10 -20.19 -31.31
C ARG A 602 -75.72 -20.00 -29.93
N PRO A 603 -75.25 -19.01 -29.16
CA PRO A 603 -75.85 -18.70 -27.87
C PRO A 603 -77.33 -18.35 -27.95
N LEU A 604 -78.08 -18.70 -26.91
CA LEU A 604 -79.53 -18.51 -26.85
C LEU A 604 -79.92 -17.60 -25.67
N HIS A 605 -80.28 -16.36 -25.98
CA HIS A 605 -80.76 -15.35 -25.04
C HIS A 605 -82.23 -15.59 -24.66
N GLY A 606 -82.56 -15.41 -23.38
CA GLY A 606 -83.93 -15.36 -22.87
C GLY A 606 -84.54 -16.70 -22.43
N ALA A 607 -83.75 -17.77 -22.29
CA ALA A 607 -84.22 -19.00 -21.63
C ALA A 607 -84.14 -18.82 -20.11
N VAL A 608 -85.16 -19.24 -19.36
CA VAL A 608 -85.26 -19.00 -17.91
C VAL A 608 -85.07 -20.29 -17.13
N PHE A 609 -84.22 -20.24 -16.10
CA PHE A 609 -83.85 -21.38 -15.27
C PHE A 609 -84.06 -21.14 -13.79
N GLU A 610 -84.67 -22.10 -13.11
CA GLU A 610 -84.64 -22.21 -11.65
C GLU A 610 -83.48 -23.10 -11.21
N LEU A 611 -82.97 -22.85 -9.99
CA LEU A 611 -81.97 -23.69 -9.36
C LEU A 611 -82.52 -24.27 -8.06
N TRP A 612 -82.43 -25.59 -7.93
CA TRP A 612 -82.87 -26.35 -6.77
C TRP A 612 -81.68 -27.12 -6.18
N LYS A 613 -81.57 -27.19 -4.86
CA LYS A 613 -80.56 -27.97 -4.15
C LYS A 613 -81.17 -29.27 -3.65
N GLU A 614 -80.50 -30.38 -3.95
CA GLU A 614 -80.83 -31.69 -3.42
C GLU A 614 -80.68 -31.69 -1.90
N THR A 615 -81.79 -31.91 -1.20
CA THR A 615 -81.81 -31.90 0.29
C THR A 615 -82.47 -33.11 0.90
N ASN A 616 -83.16 -33.94 0.11
CA ASN A 616 -84.00 -35.03 0.60
C ASN A 616 -83.40 -36.43 0.38
N ARG A 617 -82.32 -36.54 -0.41
CA ARG A 617 -81.62 -37.79 -0.77
C ARG A 617 -82.48 -38.79 -1.56
N THR A 618 -83.46 -38.31 -2.30
CA THR A 618 -84.31 -39.09 -3.20
C THR A 618 -83.86 -38.84 -4.63
N ASP A 619 -83.76 -39.89 -5.45
CA ASP A 619 -83.31 -39.72 -6.84
C ASP A 619 -84.30 -38.87 -7.65
N GLY A 620 -83.79 -37.77 -8.20
CA GLY A 620 -84.53 -36.84 -9.05
C GLY A 620 -85.23 -35.71 -8.28
N LEU A 621 -85.42 -34.57 -8.95
CA LEU A 621 -85.96 -33.35 -8.33
C LEU A 621 -87.38 -33.54 -7.78
N GLN A 622 -87.58 -33.29 -6.48
CA GLN A 622 -88.88 -33.27 -5.82
C GLN A 622 -89.34 -31.82 -5.61
N THR A 623 -90.35 -31.35 -6.34
CA THR A 623 -90.80 -29.93 -6.26
C THR A 623 -91.98 -29.69 -5.30
N ARG A 624 -92.58 -30.75 -4.72
CA ARG A 624 -93.77 -30.69 -3.85
C ARG A 624 -93.75 -31.78 -2.77
N GLY A 625 -94.50 -31.59 -1.69
CA GLY A 625 -94.64 -32.54 -0.57
C GLY A 625 -93.65 -32.32 0.57
N ILE A 626 -93.72 -33.15 1.61
CA ILE A 626 -92.87 -33.03 2.82
C ILE A 626 -91.39 -33.32 2.54
N ASN A 627 -91.08 -33.94 1.41
CA ASN A 627 -89.73 -34.26 0.95
C ASN A 627 -89.31 -33.38 -0.24
N ALA A 628 -89.86 -32.17 -0.41
CA ALA A 628 -89.44 -31.29 -1.50
C ALA A 628 -87.98 -30.84 -1.34
N ASP A 629 -87.26 -30.76 -2.46
CA ASP A 629 -85.93 -30.15 -2.52
C ASP A 629 -85.99 -28.64 -2.29
N GLN A 630 -84.86 -28.06 -1.88
CA GLN A 630 -84.81 -26.64 -1.59
C GLN A 630 -84.65 -25.84 -2.88
N LYS A 631 -85.62 -24.98 -3.20
CA LYS A 631 -85.44 -23.96 -4.25
C LYS A 631 -84.46 -22.89 -3.78
N VAL A 632 -83.34 -22.75 -4.48
CA VAL A 632 -82.26 -21.79 -4.15
C VAL A 632 -82.38 -20.50 -4.97
N LYS A 633 -82.95 -20.58 -6.17
CA LYS A 633 -83.22 -19.41 -7.02
C LYS A 633 -84.50 -19.57 -7.84
N ASP A 634 -85.35 -18.55 -7.82
CA ASP A 634 -86.66 -18.53 -8.49
C ASP A 634 -86.61 -18.29 -10.01
N GLY A 635 -85.46 -17.94 -10.57
CA GLY A 635 -85.32 -17.70 -12.00
C GLY A 635 -84.05 -16.95 -12.37
N CYS A 636 -83.42 -17.38 -13.46
CA CYS A 636 -82.29 -16.71 -14.09
C CYS A 636 -82.44 -16.82 -15.61
N ALA A 637 -82.55 -15.68 -16.28
CA ALA A 637 -82.70 -15.60 -17.73
C ALA A 637 -81.32 -15.52 -18.41
N THR A 638 -81.11 -16.29 -19.46
CA THR A 638 -79.84 -16.29 -20.19
C THR A 638 -79.63 -14.96 -20.94
N ASP A 639 -78.44 -14.40 -20.83
CA ASP A 639 -78.04 -13.13 -21.45
C ASP A 639 -77.80 -13.27 -22.97
N ARG A 640 -77.26 -12.22 -23.61
CA ARG A 640 -77.02 -12.20 -25.07
C ARG A 640 -75.96 -13.22 -25.51
N ASN A 641 -75.10 -13.64 -24.58
CA ASN A 641 -74.11 -14.68 -24.75
C ASN A 641 -74.66 -16.06 -24.36
N GLY A 642 -75.96 -16.17 -24.10
CA GLY A 642 -76.64 -17.38 -23.68
C GLY A 642 -76.25 -17.81 -22.27
N VAL A 643 -75.71 -16.92 -21.45
CA VAL A 643 -75.15 -17.24 -20.14
C VAL A 643 -76.08 -16.84 -19.00
N CYS A 644 -76.11 -17.64 -17.94
CA CYS A 644 -76.70 -17.31 -16.66
C CYS A 644 -75.80 -17.89 -15.53
N ASP A 645 -75.49 -17.08 -14.51
CA ASP A 645 -74.61 -17.46 -13.40
C ASP A 645 -75.35 -17.58 -12.06
N PHE A 646 -74.98 -18.59 -11.28
CA PHE A 646 -75.43 -18.80 -9.91
C PHE A 646 -74.22 -18.83 -8.96
N ASP A 647 -73.99 -17.73 -8.26
CA ASP A 647 -72.87 -17.57 -7.31
C ASP A 647 -73.26 -17.90 -5.86
N GLY A 648 -72.27 -18.05 -4.99
CA GLY A 648 -72.50 -18.17 -3.55
C GLY A 648 -73.06 -19.52 -3.11
N LEU A 649 -72.89 -20.57 -3.93
CA LEU A 649 -73.48 -21.87 -3.69
C LEU A 649 -72.62 -22.67 -2.71
N SER A 650 -73.23 -23.12 -1.60
CA SER A 650 -72.62 -24.13 -0.73
C SER A 650 -72.31 -25.42 -1.52
N GLU A 651 -71.31 -26.19 -1.09
CA GLU A 651 -71.03 -27.50 -1.69
C GLU A 651 -72.26 -28.43 -1.63
N GLY A 652 -72.55 -29.12 -2.74
CA GLY A 652 -73.73 -29.98 -2.81
C GLY A 652 -74.13 -30.40 -4.24
N LEU A 653 -75.28 -31.07 -4.33
CA LEU A 653 -75.91 -31.50 -5.58
C LEU A 653 -77.07 -30.56 -5.91
N TYR A 654 -77.17 -30.16 -7.18
CA TYR A 654 -78.14 -29.17 -7.65
C TYR A 654 -78.86 -29.61 -8.93
N TYR A 655 -80.11 -29.17 -9.12
CA TYR A 655 -80.88 -29.36 -10.33
C TYR A 655 -81.23 -28.01 -10.96
N LEU A 656 -81.08 -27.94 -12.28
CA LEU A 656 -81.55 -26.83 -13.11
C LEU A 656 -82.90 -27.20 -13.72
N VAL A 657 -83.87 -26.30 -13.62
CA VAL A 657 -85.19 -26.48 -14.25
C VAL A 657 -85.40 -25.40 -15.28
N GLU A 658 -85.49 -25.76 -16.56
CA GLU A 658 -85.87 -24.84 -17.63
C GLU A 658 -87.36 -24.54 -17.53
N THR A 659 -87.72 -23.33 -17.12
CA THR A 659 -89.11 -22.93 -16.89
C THR A 659 -89.71 -22.18 -18.07
N ASP A 660 -88.87 -21.52 -18.88
CA ASP A 660 -89.31 -20.78 -20.06
C ASP A 660 -88.25 -20.77 -21.18
N VAL A 661 -88.70 -20.63 -22.43
CA VAL A 661 -87.85 -20.57 -23.62
C VAL A 661 -88.13 -19.31 -24.43
N PRO A 662 -87.15 -18.78 -25.16
CA PRO A 662 -87.37 -17.62 -26.03
C PRO A 662 -88.29 -17.96 -27.21
N GLU A 663 -88.90 -16.92 -27.78
CA GLU A 663 -89.82 -17.02 -28.91
C GLU A 663 -89.24 -17.86 -30.08
N GLY A 664 -90.03 -18.79 -30.60
CA GLY A 664 -89.65 -19.67 -31.70
C GLY A 664 -88.84 -20.91 -31.29
N TYR A 665 -88.63 -21.14 -30.00
CA TYR A 665 -88.04 -22.38 -29.46
C TYR A 665 -89.08 -23.23 -28.74
N VAL A 666 -88.84 -24.54 -28.70
CA VAL A 666 -89.71 -25.50 -28.01
C VAL A 666 -89.13 -25.78 -26.62
N LEU A 667 -89.94 -25.60 -25.58
CA LEU A 667 -89.60 -25.99 -24.21
C LEU A 667 -89.45 -27.52 -24.15
N PRO A 668 -88.29 -28.06 -23.70
CA PRO A 668 -88.07 -29.50 -23.66
C PRO A 668 -89.13 -30.25 -22.84
N GLY A 669 -89.45 -31.48 -23.27
CA GLY A 669 -90.36 -32.36 -22.53
C GLY A 669 -89.78 -32.81 -21.18
N ASP A 670 -88.46 -33.03 -21.14
CA ASP A 670 -87.69 -33.17 -19.90
C ASP A 670 -87.01 -31.83 -19.58
N ARG A 671 -87.46 -31.19 -18.51
CA ARG A 671 -87.05 -29.82 -18.14
C ARG A 671 -85.98 -29.78 -17.07
N VAL A 672 -85.66 -30.92 -16.46
CA VAL A 672 -84.77 -31.00 -15.30
C VAL A 672 -83.41 -31.50 -15.76
N THR A 673 -82.35 -30.76 -15.45
CA THR A 673 -80.96 -31.17 -15.65
C THR A 673 -80.28 -31.30 -14.29
N GLY A 674 -79.74 -32.48 -13.98
CA GLY A 674 -79.00 -32.73 -12.76
C GLY A 674 -79.15 -34.18 -12.26
N PRO A 675 -78.61 -34.50 -11.07
CA PRO A 675 -77.94 -33.57 -10.18
C PRO A 675 -76.54 -33.16 -10.68
N VAL A 676 -76.23 -31.86 -10.61
CA VAL A 676 -74.92 -31.27 -10.88
C VAL A 676 -74.20 -31.09 -9.55
N ARG A 677 -72.99 -31.62 -9.42
CA ARG A 677 -72.18 -31.46 -8.21
C ARG A 677 -71.41 -30.15 -8.26
N VAL A 678 -71.71 -29.23 -7.33
CA VAL A 678 -70.96 -28.00 -7.10
C VAL A 678 -69.99 -28.23 -5.95
N THR A 679 -68.68 -28.06 -6.19
CA THR A 679 -67.63 -28.15 -5.16
C THR A 679 -66.72 -26.94 -5.21
N ALA A 680 -66.14 -26.61 -4.05
CA ALA A 680 -65.10 -25.61 -3.84
C ALA A 680 -63.77 -25.86 -4.59
N THR A 681 -63.64 -27.04 -5.20
CA THR A 681 -62.42 -27.56 -5.83
C THR A 681 -62.53 -27.68 -7.35
N ALA A 682 -63.66 -27.29 -7.94
CA ALA A 682 -63.80 -27.21 -9.39
C ALA A 682 -62.79 -26.20 -9.98
N PRO A 683 -62.20 -26.46 -11.17
CA PRO A 683 -61.30 -25.50 -11.82
C PRO A 683 -61.97 -24.13 -11.97
N GLY A 684 -61.39 -23.10 -11.36
CA GLY A 684 -61.96 -21.74 -11.35
C GLY A 684 -63.13 -21.53 -10.38
N ASN A 685 -63.33 -22.43 -9.41
CA ASN A 685 -64.41 -22.42 -8.41
C ASN A 685 -65.85 -22.41 -8.96
N HIS A 686 -66.03 -22.74 -10.25
CA HIS A 686 -67.34 -22.79 -10.90
C HIS A 686 -67.53 -24.06 -11.73
N VAL A 687 -68.78 -24.52 -11.84
CA VAL A 687 -69.16 -25.68 -12.67
C VAL A 687 -69.91 -25.18 -13.89
N VAL A 688 -69.46 -25.56 -15.09
CA VAL A 688 -70.10 -25.16 -16.35
C VAL A 688 -71.11 -26.21 -16.81
N VAL A 689 -72.37 -25.82 -17.02
CA VAL A 689 -73.43 -26.68 -17.59
C VAL A 689 -73.86 -26.12 -18.93
N THR A 690 -73.84 -26.91 -20.01
CA THR A 690 -74.30 -26.48 -21.33
C THR A 690 -75.59 -27.17 -21.74
N LEU A 691 -76.65 -26.41 -22.01
CA LEU A 691 -77.97 -26.90 -22.43
C LEU A 691 -78.37 -26.38 -23.82
N GLN A 692 -79.27 -27.09 -24.51
CA GLN A 692 -79.65 -26.78 -25.89
C GLN A 692 -81.16 -26.84 -26.13
N ASN A 693 -81.73 -25.89 -26.90
CA ASN A 693 -83.13 -25.95 -27.35
C ASN A 693 -83.22 -26.13 -28.85
N LYS A 694 -84.26 -26.86 -29.28
CA LYS A 694 -84.64 -26.98 -30.69
C LYS A 694 -85.60 -25.84 -31.05
N ARG A 695 -85.40 -25.26 -32.23
CA ARG A 695 -86.34 -24.31 -32.82
C ARG A 695 -87.63 -25.04 -33.19
N ASP A 696 -88.76 -24.37 -33.05
CA ASP A 696 -90.05 -24.87 -33.54
C ASP A 696 -90.00 -25.01 -35.08
N GLN A 697 -90.32 -26.20 -35.59
CA GLN A 697 -90.27 -26.55 -37.02
C GLN A 697 -91.65 -26.99 -37.52
N HIS A 698 -92.68 -26.20 -37.26
CA HIS A 698 -93.92 -26.29 -38.04
C HIS A 698 -93.80 -25.48 -39.34
N GLY A 699 -93.60 -26.21 -40.44
CA GLY A 699 -93.89 -25.74 -41.81
C GLY A 699 -92.70 -25.62 -42.74
N LYS A 700 -92.29 -26.75 -43.36
CA LYS A 700 -92.04 -26.92 -44.81
C LYS A 700 -91.32 -28.26 -45.10
N ASP A 701 -92.13 -29.23 -45.50
CA ASP A 701 -91.79 -30.24 -46.54
C ASP A 701 -92.73 -29.88 -47.73
N PRO A 702 -92.32 -29.98 -49.02
CA PRO A 702 -92.02 -31.27 -49.65
C PRO A 702 -90.85 -31.26 -50.68
N GLY A 703 -90.13 -32.39 -50.72
CA GLY A 703 -89.84 -33.09 -51.98
C GLY A 703 -88.61 -32.68 -52.81
N LYS A 704 -87.61 -33.56 -52.85
CA LYS A 704 -87.31 -34.41 -54.03
C LYS A 704 -86.03 -35.21 -53.82
N GLU A 705 -86.20 -36.50 -54.13
CA GLU A 705 -85.22 -37.57 -54.19
C GLU A 705 -84.23 -37.45 -55.37
N HIS A 706 -83.05 -38.02 -55.15
CA HIS A 706 -82.10 -38.70 -56.07
C HIS A 706 -81.32 -37.92 -57.14
N GLY A 707 -79.99 -38.11 -57.11
CA GLY A 707 -79.11 -37.90 -58.26
C GLY A 707 -77.62 -37.80 -57.93
N LYS A 708 -76.91 -38.94 -57.86
CA LYS A 708 -75.43 -39.05 -57.93
C LYS A 708 -74.90 -38.53 -59.27
N HIS A 709 -73.70 -37.94 -59.29
CA HIS A 709 -72.45 -38.50 -59.88
C HIS A 709 -71.40 -37.40 -60.17
N ASP A 710 -70.14 -37.76 -59.88
CA ASP A 710 -68.86 -37.49 -60.58
C ASP A 710 -68.63 -36.11 -61.23
N GLY A 711 -67.49 -35.45 -61.10
CA GLY A 711 -66.13 -35.96 -60.98
C GLY A 711 -65.25 -35.22 -62.01
N LYS A 712 -64.06 -34.84 -61.55
CA LYS A 712 -62.86 -34.46 -62.33
C LYS A 712 -62.80 -33.13 -63.09
N GLU A 713 -61.91 -32.32 -62.54
CA GLU A 713 -61.02 -31.39 -63.21
C GLU A 713 -60.11 -32.08 -64.24
N HIS A 714 -60.00 -31.49 -65.43
CA HIS A 714 -58.89 -31.46 -66.39
C HIS A 714 -59.27 -30.33 -67.38
N ASP A 715 -58.44 -29.42 -67.85
CA ASP A 715 -56.99 -29.29 -67.87
C ASP A 715 -56.65 -27.82 -68.16
N LYS A 716 -55.51 -27.37 -67.63
CA LYS A 716 -54.57 -26.34 -68.13
C LYS A 716 -55.05 -25.02 -68.79
N ARG A 717 -54.65 -23.92 -68.14
CA ARG A 717 -53.72 -22.82 -68.58
C ARG A 717 -53.60 -22.50 -70.10
N PRO A 718 -53.13 -21.29 -70.51
CA PRO A 718 -52.79 -20.08 -69.74
C PRO A 718 -53.23 -18.72 -70.38
N GLY A 719 -53.13 -17.65 -69.59
CA GLY A 719 -52.61 -16.35 -70.05
C GLY A 719 -53.61 -15.31 -70.56
N ALA A 720 -54.01 -14.39 -69.67
CA ALA A 720 -53.85 -12.94 -69.80
C ALA A 720 -54.34 -12.27 -68.51
#